data_AF-A0A968IHW2-F1
#
_entry.id   AF-A0A968IHW2-F1
#
_cell.length_a   1.000
_cell.length_b   1.000
_cell.length_c   1.000
_cell.angle_alpha   90.00
_cell.angle_beta   90.00
_cell.angle_gamma   90.00
#
_symmetry.space_group_name_H-M   'P 1'
#
loop_
_entity.id
_entity.type
_entity.pdbx_description
1 polymer ?
#
loop_
_entity_poly.entity_id
_entity_poly.type
_entity_poly.pdbx_seq_one_letter_code
_entity_poly.pdbx_strand_id
1 'polypeptide(L)'
;MLIPAQLTILSSKDRDRPSFKLPQSPFTIGSAADNSLLIEEVSVEPYHAQILWHGDHFSLKLQSPEAQLAINGKPLDSKSHRLRSGDIFQIGTTSLQFSEISRSSEIQPESSLPGTVVSQSDCDRVLQITTSQWTQDFPLQQVSLTLGRHPDCDIVIDLPVISQHHARLAWNGETYTIQDLGSTNGLTYGGEQITEKPLQDGDFLTIEDHITLTYQVIPKVEVIERVETLALRDLQHFTLGRDPRNSTVIDHPIVSRFHAQIDLKGGSWFIEDLHSSNGTYVNGQQILHQHALHPGDTIRIGPYHFVFNFDETLIQKNQSGNLRLDAVHLGKVASSENVLLHDISLSILPQEFVAIVGVSGAGKSTLLDALNGLRPATTGSVLVNEQDLYKQFHLYRTELGYVPQDDIIHRELTVSQALDYAARLRLPADVSPTERRQQVQAVLDDLELNQRQHLKVSALSGGQRKRVSIGVELLTKPSLFFLDEATSGLDPGTETLMMRLLRRLADQGRTVLLITHATKNVMLCDLVVFLAKGGRLAFFGPPQEALAYFKVKDFDEIYLKVEGEQSPEFWEDQYRQSDYYQTYICDRQANLSIPSAKPSKFRLKSVKPRIPTVSSWRQFAILASKKYHDLSQDRAKFG
;
A
#
# COMPACT_ATOMS: atom_id res chain seq x y z
N MET A 1 24.97 -6.32 16.35
CA MET A 1 24.34 -5.34 15.45
C MET A 1 25.34 -4.23 15.18
N LEU A 2 25.62 -3.87 13.93
CA LEU A 2 26.41 -2.67 13.62
C LEU A 2 25.63 -1.43 14.07
N ILE A 3 26.29 -0.54 14.82
CA ILE A 3 25.74 0.80 15.10
C ILE A 3 25.87 1.59 13.79
N PRO A 4 24.77 2.08 13.18
CA PRO A 4 24.89 2.90 11.98
C PRO A 4 25.65 4.18 12.35
N ALA A 5 26.70 4.47 11.60
CA ALA A 5 27.52 5.65 11.80
C ALA A 5 27.84 6.28 10.44
N GLN A 6 28.13 7.59 10.45
CA GLN A 6 28.53 8.32 9.27
C GLN A 6 29.73 9.22 9.53
N LEU A 7 30.42 9.53 8.44
CA LEU A 7 31.43 10.56 8.39
C LEU A 7 30.91 11.77 7.61
N THR A 8 31.06 12.98 8.13
CA THR A 8 30.63 14.20 7.45
C THR A 8 31.83 15.10 7.19
N ILE A 9 32.00 15.56 5.95
CA ILE A 9 33.05 16.54 5.62
C ILE A 9 32.59 17.93 6.06
N LEU A 10 33.41 18.58 6.89
CA LEU A 10 33.19 19.94 7.36
C LEU A 10 33.88 20.91 6.39
N SER A 11 33.17 21.33 5.33
CA SER A 11 33.60 22.44 4.46
C SER A 11 33.30 23.80 5.10
N SER A 12 34.18 24.79 4.91
CA SER A 12 33.96 26.17 5.35
C SER A 12 33.01 26.97 4.43
N LYS A 13 32.59 26.39 3.29
CA LYS A 13 31.71 27.05 2.31
C LYS A 13 30.80 26.01 1.65
N ASP A 14 29.66 25.68 2.27
CA ASP A 14 28.33 25.49 1.64
C ASP A 14 27.31 24.88 2.62
N ARG A 15 26.02 24.94 2.27
CA ARG A 15 24.90 24.38 3.06
C ARG A 15 24.73 22.86 2.93
N ASP A 16 25.39 22.22 1.98
CA ASP A 16 25.39 20.76 1.82
C ASP A 16 26.73 20.18 2.26
N ARG A 17 26.71 19.42 3.35
CA ARG A 17 27.89 18.71 3.87
C ARG A 17 27.83 17.25 3.39
N PRO A 18 28.71 16.82 2.47
CA PRO A 18 28.70 15.44 2.02
C PRO A 18 28.94 14.49 3.19
N SER A 19 28.07 13.51 3.34
CA SER A 19 28.13 12.48 4.39
C SER A 19 28.27 11.09 3.78
N PHE A 20 29.13 10.29 4.41
CA PHE A 20 29.44 8.93 4.01
C PHE A 20 28.93 8.02 5.12
N LYS A 21 27.88 7.24 4.85
CA LYS A 21 27.51 6.13 5.73
C LYS A 21 28.72 5.18 5.81
N LEU A 22 28.92 4.52 6.94
CA LEU A 22 29.98 3.52 7.11
C LEU A 22 29.36 2.12 6.97
N PRO A 23 29.13 1.62 5.73
CA PRO A 23 28.34 0.41 5.53
C PRO A 23 29.11 -0.87 5.90
N GLN A 24 30.44 -0.91 5.76
CA GLN A 24 31.27 -2.09 6.05
C GLN A 24 32.71 -1.67 6.44
N SER A 25 33.32 -2.39 7.38
CA SER A 25 34.68 -2.16 7.89
C SER A 25 35.67 -3.08 7.17
N PRO A 26 36.89 -2.63 6.77
CA PRO A 26 37.50 -1.31 6.98
C PRO A 26 37.02 -0.23 6.00
N PHE A 27 36.77 0.98 6.50
CA PHE A 27 36.57 2.18 5.65
C PHE A 27 37.90 2.93 5.55
N THR A 28 38.45 3.07 4.34
CA THR A 28 39.80 3.63 4.13
C THR A 28 39.73 5.09 3.63
N ILE A 29 40.65 5.92 4.09
CA ILE A 29 40.73 7.35 3.79
C ILE A 29 42.14 7.67 3.31
N GLY A 30 42.30 8.29 2.14
CA GLY A 30 43.60 8.64 1.58
C GLY A 30 43.51 9.17 0.15
N SER A 31 44.66 9.32 -0.52
CA SER A 31 44.76 9.84 -1.89
C SER A 31 44.76 8.76 -2.99
N ALA A 32 44.61 7.48 -2.65
CA ALA A 32 44.50 6.40 -3.65
C ALA A 32 43.08 6.33 -4.22
N ALA A 33 42.97 6.09 -5.53
CA ALA A 33 41.68 6.05 -6.23
C ALA A 33 40.72 4.95 -5.73
N ASP A 34 41.23 3.95 -5.02
CA ASP A 34 40.46 2.86 -4.41
C ASP A 34 40.20 3.06 -2.90
N ASN A 35 40.53 4.24 -2.33
CA ASN A 35 40.12 4.59 -0.97
C ASN A 35 38.60 4.80 -0.90
N SER A 36 37.99 4.38 0.22
CA SER A 36 36.55 4.58 0.46
C SER A 36 36.18 6.06 0.55
N LEU A 37 37.10 6.90 1.02
CA LEU A 37 37.05 8.36 0.90
C LEU A 37 38.36 8.86 0.28
N LEU A 38 38.27 9.35 -0.95
CA LEU A 38 39.37 9.95 -1.69
C LEU A 38 39.56 11.41 -1.25
N ILE A 39 40.78 11.77 -0.84
CA ILE A 39 41.20 13.15 -0.56
C ILE A 39 42.40 13.47 -1.46
N GLU A 40 42.16 14.25 -2.51
CA GLU A 40 43.17 14.64 -3.50
C GLU A 40 44.02 15.84 -3.01
N GLU A 41 44.77 15.63 -1.92
CA GLU A 41 45.71 16.62 -1.37
C GLU A 41 47.14 16.06 -1.35
N VAL A 42 48.12 16.89 -1.74
CA VAL A 42 49.55 16.50 -1.78
C VAL A 42 50.10 16.09 -0.41
N SER A 43 49.51 16.62 0.68
CA SER A 43 49.88 16.29 2.07
C SER A 43 49.20 15.03 2.60
N VAL A 44 48.37 14.35 1.81
CA VAL A 44 47.60 13.17 2.21
C VAL A 44 48.12 11.93 1.50
N GLU A 45 48.74 11.04 2.28
CA GLU A 45 49.22 9.75 1.80
C GLU A 45 48.12 8.81 1.25
N PRO A 46 48.46 7.91 0.32
CA PRO A 46 47.62 6.76 -0.04
C PRO A 46 47.25 5.94 1.20
N TYR A 47 45.97 5.60 1.37
CA TYR A 47 45.45 4.90 2.56
C TYR A 47 45.80 5.54 3.91
N HIS A 48 45.99 6.86 3.96
CA HIS A 48 46.35 7.66 5.14
C HIS A 48 45.83 7.14 6.50
N ALA A 49 44.53 6.85 6.59
CA ALA A 49 43.90 6.31 7.79
C ALA A 49 42.79 5.31 7.42
N GLN A 50 42.40 4.48 8.39
CA GLN A 50 41.26 3.59 8.24
C GLN A 50 40.39 3.59 9.50
N ILE A 51 39.08 3.40 9.31
CA ILE A 51 38.10 3.22 10.38
C ILE A 51 37.71 1.75 10.46
N LEU A 52 37.82 1.20 11.67
CA LEU A 52 37.54 -0.20 11.99
C LEU A 52 36.36 -0.32 12.95
N TRP A 53 35.44 -1.25 12.69
CA TRP A 53 34.37 -1.64 13.61
C TRP A 53 34.78 -2.89 14.40
N HIS A 54 34.75 -2.83 15.73
CA HIS A 54 35.17 -3.93 16.61
C HIS A 54 34.01 -4.75 17.20
N GLY A 55 32.77 -4.52 16.75
CA GLY A 55 31.58 -5.22 17.25
C GLY A 55 30.74 -4.41 18.24
N ASP A 56 31.37 -3.50 18.98
CA ASP A 56 30.74 -2.59 19.95
C ASP A 56 31.17 -1.10 19.79
N HIS A 57 32.26 -0.82 19.07
CA HIS A 57 32.72 0.55 18.81
C HIS A 57 33.52 0.70 17.52
N PHE A 58 33.63 1.94 17.02
CA PHE A 58 34.52 2.31 15.93
C PHE A 58 35.87 2.80 16.45
N SER A 59 36.93 2.55 15.69
CA SER A 59 38.26 3.09 15.93
C SER A 59 38.90 3.61 14.65
N LEU A 60 39.64 4.71 14.75
CA LEU A 60 40.46 5.28 13.68
C LEU A 60 41.90 4.80 13.87
N LYS A 61 42.57 4.39 12.79
CA LYS A 61 43.94 3.88 12.80
C LYS A 61 44.75 4.46 11.64
N LEU A 62 45.89 5.07 11.94
CA LEU A 62 46.86 5.53 10.92
C LEU A 62 47.52 4.34 10.22
N GLN A 63 47.63 4.40 8.90
CA GLN A 63 48.26 3.32 8.12
C GLN A 63 49.72 3.61 7.76
N SER A 64 50.14 4.88 7.75
CA SER A 64 51.53 5.29 7.48
C SER A 64 52.16 5.92 8.73
N PRO A 65 53.45 5.64 9.04
CA PRO A 65 54.19 6.32 10.10
C PRO A 65 54.39 7.83 9.85
N GLU A 66 54.31 8.26 8.59
CA GLU A 66 54.48 9.66 8.17
C GLU A 66 53.14 10.41 8.12
N ALA A 67 52.02 9.69 8.19
CA ALA A 67 50.68 10.27 8.21
C ALA A 67 50.43 11.03 9.52
N GLN A 68 50.09 12.31 9.41
CA GLN A 68 49.74 13.16 10.53
C GLN A 68 48.22 13.37 10.57
N LEU A 69 47.64 13.13 11.74
CA LEU A 69 46.22 13.31 11.97
C LEU A 69 46.01 13.96 13.33
N ALA A 70 45.13 14.95 13.38
CA ALA A 70 44.72 15.59 14.63
C ALA A 70 43.27 15.20 14.93
N ILE A 71 42.96 14.86 16.19
CA ILE A 71 41.60 14.64 16.68
C ILE A 71 41.27 15.74 17.68
N ASN A 72 40.16 16.44 17.45
CA ASN A 72 39.67 17.55 18.26
C ASN A 72 40.77 18.60 18.53
N GLY A 73 41.58 18.90 17.52
CA GLY A 73 42.67 19.88 17.58
C GLY A 73 43.96 19.42 18.26
N LYS A 74 44.09 18.13 18.62
CA LYS A 74 45.31 17.55 19.20
C LYS A 74 45.92 16.50 18.26
N PRO A 75 47.25 16.49 18.04
CA PRO A 75 47.90 15.45 17.25
C PRO A 75 47.66 14.09 17.89
N LEU A 76 47.43 13.08 17.06
CA LEU A 76 47.18 11.72 17.52
C LEU A 76 48.52 11.01 17.80
N ASP A 77 48.92 10.97 19.08
CA ASP A 77 50.18 10.33 19.50
C ASP A 77 50.13 8.78 19.50
N SER A 78 48.94 8.19 19.38
CA SER A 78 48.71 6.72 19.40
C SER A 78 48.38 6.16 18.03
N LYS A 79 48.83 4.93 17.72
CA LYS A 79 48.53 4.26 16.43
C LYS A 79 47.03 4.06 16.16
N SER A 80 46.19 4.14 17.18
CA SER A 80 44.73 3.99 17.08
C SER A 80 44.00 4.84 18.12
N HIS A 81 42.80 5.29 17.77
CA HIS A 81 41.87 6.04 18.62
C HIS A 81 40.48 5.45 18.56
N ARG A 82 39.78 5.31 19.71
CA ARG A 82 38.37 4.91 19.73
C ARG A 82 37.49 6.14 19.45
N LEU A 83 36.71 6.09 18.37
CA LEU A 83 35.84 7.17 17.94
C LEU A 83 34.59 7.25 18.81
N ARG A 84 34.13 8.49 19.05
CA ARG A 84 32.87 8.83 19.72
C ARG A 84 32.09 9.81 18.86
N SER A 85 30.76 9.72 18.89
CA SER A 85 29.89 10.66 18.16
C SER A 85 30.25 12.11 18.52
N GLY A 86 30.49 12.93 17.50
CA GLY A 86 30.95 14.31 17.61
C GLY A 86 32.46 14.52 17.43
N ASP A 87 33.28 13.46 17.43
CA ASP A 87 34.73 13.57 17.20
C ASP A 87 35.02 14.17 15.83
N ILE A 88 35.86 15.21 15.79
CA ILE A 88 36.33 15.84 14.57
C ILE A 88 37.79 15.48 14.39
N PHE A 89 38.14 14.89 13.26
CA PHE A 89 39.53 14.63 12.92
C PHE A 89 39.91 15.30 11.60
N GLN A 90 41.15 15.76 11.55
CA GLN A 90 41.69 16.54 10.45
C GLN A 90 42.76 15.75 9.72
N ILE A 91 42.59 15.58 8.41
CA ILE A 91 43.51 14.92 7.49
C ILE A 91 43.82 15.94 6.39
N GLY A 92 45.07 16.39 6.31
CA GLY A 92 45.44 17.53 5.46
C GLY A 92 44.64 18.79 5.85
N THR A 93 44.00 19.43 4.88
CA THR A 93 43.10 20.56 5.10
C THR A 93 41.64 20.15 5.34
N THR A 94 41.32 18.87 5.16
CA THR A 94 39.97 18.34 5.26
C THR A 94 39.63 17.99 6.72
N SER A 95 38.54 18.57 7.24
CA SER A 95 37.99 18.25 8.56
C SER A 95 36.81 17.29 8.44
N LEU A 96 36.83 16.20 9.20
CA LEU A 96 35.86 15.12 9.14
C LEU A 96 35.23 14.93 10.51
N GLN A 97 33.91 14.94 10.59
CA GLN A 97 33.17 14.67 11.82
C GLN A 97 32.58 13.27 11.81
N PHE A 98 32.86 12.49 12.85
CA PHE A 98 32.24 11.20 13.08
C PHE A 98 30.94 11.37 13.88
N SER A 99 29.86 10.75 13.40
CA SER A 99 28.57 10.78 14.09
C SER A 99 27.97 9.38 14.12
N GLU A 100 27.65 8.90 15.33
CA GLU A 100 26.79 7.73 15.49
C GLU A 100 25.36 8.16 15.17
N ILE A 101 24.72 7.47 14.24
CA ILE A 101 23.35 7.75 13.83
C ILE A 101 22.45 7.06 14.85
N SER A 102 22.01 7.82 15.85
CA SER A 102 20.79 7.46 16.59
C SER A 102 19.66 7.32 15.57
N ARG A 103 18.87 6.24 15.62
CA ARG A 103 17.75 5.95 14.68
C ARG A 103 16.60 6.97 14.73
N SER A 104 16.85 8.20 15.14
CA SER A 104 15.88 9.26 15.34
C SER A 104 16.42 10.58 14.80
N SER A 105 16.62 10.69 13.48
CA SER A 105 16.50 11.94 12.70
C SER A 105 17.14 11.80 11.30
N GLU A 106 16.46 11.15 10.35
CA GLU A 106 16.55 11.57 8.94
C GLU A 106 15.19 12.19 8.62
N ILE A 107 15.18 13.50 8.39
CA ILE A 107 14.03 14.24 7.90
C ILE A 107 13.89 13.86 6.42
N GLN A 108 12.99 12.94 6.13
CA GLN A 108 12.48 12.66 4.78
C GLN A 108 11.30 13.60 4.49
N PRO A 109 11.08 14.00 3.22
CA PRO A 109 9.95 14.86 2.85
C PRO A 109 8.64 14.21 3.33
N GLU A 110 7.80 15.02 3.99
CA GLU A 110 6.54 14.58 4.57
C GLU A 110 5.65 13.88 3.53
N SER A 111 5.62 12.54 3.59
CA SER A 111 4.51 11.78 3.04
C SER A 111 3.26 12.08 3.87
N SER A 112 2.13 12.34 3.23
CA SER A 112 0.85 12.72 3.86
C SER A 112 0.17 11.63 4.71
N LEU A 113 0.91 10.58 5.09
CA LEU A 113 0.48 9.53 6.02
C LEU A 113 1.63 9.21 7.01
N PRO A 114 1.47 9.45 8.32
CA PRO A 114 2.43 8.96 9.31
C PRO A 114 2.27 7.44 9.46
N GLY A 115 3.26 6.65 9.01
CA GLY A 115 3.25 5.22 9.31
C GLY A 115 3.85 4.25 8.29
N THR A 116 4.18 4.67 7.07
CA THR A 116 4.71 3.77 6.03
C THR A 116 6.14 4.18 5.67
N VAL A 117 7.15 3.35 5.97
CA VAL A 117 8.47 3.46 5.32
C VAL A 117 8.41 2.34 4.31
N VAL A 118 8.18 2.68 3.06
CA VAL A 118 8.63 1.84 1.96
C VAL A 118 10.14 1.78 2.13
N SER A 119 10.72 0.62 2.45
CA SER A 119 12.17 0.50 2.26
C SER A 119 12.40 0.49 0.75
N GLN A 120 12.57 1.68 0.19
CA GLN A 120 13.19 1.82 -1.11
C GLN A 120 14.66 1.42 -0.94
N SER A 121 14.96 0.13 -1.05
CA SER A 121 16.33 -0.30 -1.26
C SER A 121 16.53 -1.10 -2.53
N ASP A 122 15.47 -1.65 -3.12
CA ASP A 122 15.53 -2.17 -4.49
C ASP A 122 14.27 -1.81 -5.27
N CYS A 123 14.47 -1.12 -6.39
CA CYS A 123 13.48 -0.93 -7.42
C CYS A 123 14.03 -1.54 -8.71
N ASP A 124 13.19 -2.32 -9.40
CA ASP A 124 13.50 -2.70 -10.77
C ASP A 124 13.27 -1.48 -11.64
N ARG A 125 14.31 -1.07 -12.34
CA ARG A 125 14.24 0.04 -13.30
C ARG A 125 14.03 -0.56 -14.65
N VAL A 126 13.02 -0.11 -15.36
CA VAL A 126 12.62 -0.66 -16.65
C VAL A 126 12.52 0.49 -17.64
N LEU A 127 13.05 0.27 -18.84
CA LEU A 127 12.72 1.09 -20.00
C LEU A 127 11.69 0.33 -20.83
N GLN A 128 10.43 0.76 -20.75
CA GLN A 128 9.38 0.24 -21.59
C GLN A 128 9.44 0.92 -22.95
N ILE A 129 9.56 0.12 -24.01
CA ILE A 129 9.64 0.60 -25.38
C ILE A 129 8.40 0.17 -26.11
N THR A 130 7.65 1.14 -26.64
CA THR A 130 6.47 0.89 -27.48
C THR A 130 6.77 1.32 -28.90
N THR A 131 6.55 0.41 -29.83
CA THR A 131 6.57 0.64 -31.27
C THR A 131 5.17 0.39 -31.84
N SER A 132 4.98 0.59 -33.15
CA SER A 132 3.72 0.23 -33.82
C SER A 132 3.43 -1.27 -33.84
N GLN A 133 4.42 -2.12 -33.56
CA GLN A 133 4.32 -3.57 -33.68
C GLN A 133 4.35 -4.31 -32.33
N TRP A 134 4.98 -3.73 -31.32
CA TRP A 134 5.16 -4.37 -30.01
C TRP A 134 5.44 -3.34 -28.91
N THR A 135 5.11 -3.71 -27.68
CA THR A 135 5.57 -3.06 -26.45
C THR A 135 6.37 -4.07 -25.65
N GLN A 136 7.55 -3.71 -25.20
CA GLN A 136 8.41 -4.58 -24.42
C GLN A 136 9.17 -3.79 -23.35
N ASP A 137 9.33 -4.44 -22.21
CA ASP A 137 10.04 -3.92 -21.06
C ASP A 137 11.49 -4.41 -21.07
N PHE A 138 12.43 -3.48 -20.94
CA PHE A 138 13.86 -3.76 -20.86
C PHE A 138 14.38 -3.44 -19.45
N PRO A 139 14.74 -4.46 -18.65
CA PRO A 139 15.34 -4.24 -17.33
C PRO A 139 16.68 -3.51 -17.44
N LEU A 140 16.81 -2.42 -16.70
CA LEU A 140 18.01 -1.58 -16.69
C LEU A 140 18.92 -1.99 -15.52
N GLN A 141 19.77 -2.98 -15.76
CA GLN A 141 20.60 -3.62 -14.72
C GLN A 141 22.10 -3.29 -14.81
N GLN A 142 22.53 -2.59 -15.86
CA GLN A 142 23.95 -2.29 -16.09
C GLN A 142 24.24 -0.79 -15.93
N VAL A 143 25.45 -0.45 -15.47
CA VAL A 143 25.88 0.94 -15.26
C VAL A 143 25.82 1.78 -16.54
N SER A 144 25.97 1.15 -17.71
CA SER A 144 25.70 1.78 -18.99
C SER A 144 25.09 0.78 -19.96
N LEU A 145 24.10 1.22 -20.73
CA LEU A 145 23.39 0.44 -21.75
C LEU A 145 23.30 1.26 -23.04
N THR A 146 23.36 0.58 -24.17
CA THR A 146 23.24 1.19 -25.50
C THR A 146 21.93 0.76 -26.16
N LEU A 147 21.24 1.73 -26.78
CA LEU A 147 20.00 1.53 -27.51
C LEU A 147 20.25 1.88 -28.98
N GLY A 148 19.89 0.96 -29.88
CA GLY A 148 20.10 1.18 -31.31
C GLY A 148 19.55 0.05 -32.18
N ARG A 149 19.70 0.19 -33.50
CA ARG A 149 19.27 -0.82 -34.48
C ARG A 149 20.30 -1.93 -34.66
N HIS A 150 21.57 -1.66 -34.36
CA HIS A 150 22.63 -2.62 -34.61
C HIS A 150 22.61 -3.74 -33.53
N PRO A 151 22.87 -5.01 -33.89
CA PRO A 151 22.82 -6.14 -32.95
C PRO A 151 23.85 -6.12 -31.81
N ASP A 152 24.79 -5.17 -31.82
CA ASP A 152 25.77 -4.98 -30.75
C ASP A 152 25.26 -4.08 -29.61
N CYS A 153 24.07 -3.48 -29.77
CA CYS A 153 23.43 -2.70 -28.73
C CYS A 153 22.80 -3.61 -27.67
N ASP A 154 22.79 -3.15 -26.42
CA ASP A 154 22.15 -3.86 -25.31
C ASP A 154 20.62 -3.92 -25.48
N ILE A 155 20.04 -2.85 -26.04
CA ILE A 155 18.63 -2.76 -26.41
C ILE A 155 18.54 -2.57 -27.92
N VAL A 156 18.14 -3.63 -28.61
CA VAL A 156 18.04 -3.65 -30.09
C VAL A 156 16.61 -3.35 -30.52
N ILE A 157 16.44 -2.27 -31.27
CA ILE A 157 15.17 -1.92 -31.94
C ILE A 157 15.41 -1.98 -33.44
N ASP A 158 15.06 -3.11 -34.08
CA ASP A 158 15.27 -3.33 -35.50
C ASP A 158 14.24 -2.59 -36.38
N LEU A 159 14.27 -1.26 -36.34
CA LEU A 159 13.41 -0.39 -37.15
C LEU A 159 14.25 0.64 -37.91
N PRO A 160 13.92 0.95 -39.18
CA PRO A 160 14.69 1.88 -40.00
C PRO A 160 14.88 3.28 -39.41
N VAL A 161 13.93 3.72 -38.58
CA VAL A 161 13.89 5.02 -37.91
C VAL A 161 14.87 5.12 -36.72
N ILE A 162 15.45 4.01 -36.29
CA ILE A 162 16.45 3.95 -35.22
C ILE A 162 17.85 3.89 -35.86
N SER A 163 18.74 4.82 -35.49
CA SER A 163 20.16 4.78 -35.86
C SER A 163 20.87 3.53 -35.32
N GLN A 164 22.00 3.16 -35.92
CA GLN A 164 22.76 1.97 -35.50
C GLN A 164 23.08 1.98 -34.00
N HIS A 165 23.52 3.13 -33.50
CA HIS A 165 23.64 3.46 -32.08
C HIS A 165 22.89 4.77 -31.87
N HIS A 166 21.70 4.70 -31.27
CA HIS A 166 20.79 5.84 -31.18
C HIS A 166 20.99 6.61 -29.87
N ALA A 167 20.99 5.90 -28.76
CA ALA A 167 21.10 6.50 -27.44
C ALA A 167 21.91 5.64 -26.47
N ARG A 168 22.39 6.25 -25.39
CA ARG A 168 23.03 5.57 -24.27
C ARG A 168 22.30 5.91 -22.98
N LEU A 169 22.01 4.91 -22.17
CA LEU A 169 21.62 5.09 -20.78
C LEU A 169 22.85 4.91 -19.89
N ALA A 170 23.06 5.82 -18.95
CA ALA A 170 24.16 5.77 -17.99
C ALA A 170 23.65 6.02 -16.56
N TRP A 171 24.01 5.14 -15.63
CA TRP A 171 23.68 5.26 -14.23
C TRP A 171 24.63 6.24 -13.54
N ASN A 172 24.09 7.27 -12.87
CA ASN A 172 24.89 8.30 -12.20
C ASN A 172 25.00 8.13 -10.68
N GLY A 173 24.46 7.04 -10.12
CA GLY A 173 24.37 6.79 -8.68
C GLY A 173 22.95 6.95 -8.11
N GLU A 174 22.09 7.73 -8.77
CA GLU A 174 20.72 8.03 -8.32
C GLU A 174 19.66 7.70 -9.38
N THR A 175 19.92 8.00 -10.65
CA THR A 175 19.03 7.67 -11.77
C THR A 175 19.80 7.36 -13.06
N TYR A 176 19.12 6.82 -14.07
CA TYR A 176 19.66 6.73 -15.42
C TYR A 176 19.53 8.07 -16.14
N THR A 177 20.61 8.51 -16.77
CA THR A 177 20.58 9.60 -17.75
C THR A 177 20.55 8.98 -19.15
N ILE A 178 19.61 9.40 -19.99
CA ILE A 178 19.61 9.04 -21.41
C ILE A 178 20.29 10.13 -22.23
N GLN A 179 21.22 9.75 -23.09
CA GLN A 179 21.99 10.62 -23.96
C GLN A 179 21.80 10.20 -25.42
N ASP A 180 21.46 11.14 -26.29
CA ASP A 180 21.44 10.93 -27.74
C ASP A 180 22.87 10.84 -28.28
N LEU A 181 23.16 9.84 -29.13
CA LEU A 181 24.50 9.60 -29.68
C LEU A 181 24.72 10.25 -31.05
N GLY A 182 24.03 11.36 -31.33
CA GLY A 182 24.00 11.99 -32.65
C GLY A 182 23.11 11.22 -33.61
N SER A 183 21.95 10.75 -33.12
CA SER A 183 21.03 9.95 -33.89
C SER A 183 20.37 10.78 -35.01
N THR A 184 19.88 10.10 -36.05
CA THR A 184 19.30 10.77 -37.22
C THR A 184 17.96 11.44 -36.90
N ASN A 185 17.17 10.84 -36.01
CA ASN A 185 15.82 11.29 -35.68
C ASN A 185 15.71 11.95 -34.29
N GLY A 186 16.79 11.90 -33.50
CA GLY A 186 16.88 12.51 -32.18
C GLY A 186 15.99 11.83 -31.13
N LEU A 187 16.22 12.22 -29.87
CA LEU A 187 15.31 11.97 -28.76
C LEU A 187 14.46 13.22 -28.51
N THR A 188 13.18 13.03 -28.22
CA THR A 188 12.27 14.11 -27.85
C THR A 188 11.63 13.87 -26.48
N TYR A 189 11.49 14.92 -25.66
CA TYR A 189 10.78 14.90 -24.38
C TYR A 189 9.88 16.12 -24.28
N GLY A 190 8.60 15.92 -23.95
CA GLY A 190 7.63 17.02 -23.94
C GLY A 190 7.43 17.72 -25.29
N GLY A 191 7.80 17.06 -26.40
CA GLY A 191 7.75 17.60 -27.77
C GLY A 191 8.98 18.39 -28.20
N GLU A 192 10.00 18.54 -27.34
CA GLU A 192 11.27 19.22 -27.68
C GLU A 192 12.40 18.21 -27.86
N GLN A 193 13.30 18.46 -28.82
CA GLN A 193 14.50 17.64 -29.01
C GLN A 193 15.48 17.83 -27.86
N ILE A 194 16.01 16.72 -27.36
CA ILE A 194 16.98 16.68 -26.26
C ILE A 194 18.24 15.94 -26.69
N THR A 195 19.38 16.37 -26.17
CA THR A 195 20.66 15.67 -26.33
C THR A 195 21.00 14.80 -25.12
N GLU A 196 20.50 15.17 -23.94
CA GLU A 196 20.70 14.44 -22.69
C GLU A 196 19.58 14.78 -21.69
N LYS A 197 19.14 13.79 -20.91
CA LYS A 197 18.18 14.00 -19.83
C LYS A 197 18.32 12.96 -18.70
N PRO A 198 18.45 13.39 -17.44
CA PRO A 198 18.22 12.52 -16.28
C PRO A 198 16.77 12.06 -16.26
N LEU A 199 16.56 10.75 -16.20
CA LEU A 199 15.25 10.13 -16.21
C LEU A 199 14.65 10.14 -14.80
N GLN A 200 13.36 10.41 -14.71
CA GLN A 200 12.53 10.31 -13.52
C GLN A 200 11.42 9.29 -13.78
N ASP A 201 10.93 8.64 -12.73
CA ASP A 201 9.83 7.68 -12.86
C ASP A 201 8.65 8.28 -13.62
N GLY A 202 8.16 7.55 -14.62
CA GLY A 202 7.12 8.00 -15.54
C GLY A 202 7.59 8.92 -16.67
N ASP A 203 8.89 9.20 -16.80
CA ASP A 203 9.39 10.00 -17.92
C ASP A 203 9.10 9.33 -19.25
N PHE A 204 8.55 10.13 -20.16
CA PHE A 204 8.07 9.71 -21.46
C PHE A 204 8.84 10.43 -22.57
N LEU A 205 9.65 9.67 -23.30
CA LEU A 205 10.42 10.15 -24.44
C LEU A 205 9.88 9.55 -25.73
N THR A 206 10.11 10.23 -26.84
CA THR A 206 9.77 9.75 -28.17
C THR A 206 10.96 9.78 -29.11
N ILE A 207 10.90 8.92 -30.12
CA ILE A 207 11.74 8.96 -31.32
C ILE A 207 10.77 9.02 -32.50
N GLU A 208 10.83 10.12 -33.25
CA GLU A 208 10.00 10.36 -34.46
C GLU A 208 8.50 10.12 -34.23
N ASP A 209 7.95 10.57 -33.09
CA ASP A 209 6.52 10.50 -32.68
C ASP A 209 5.85 9.11 -32.69
N HIS A 210 6.59 8.05 -33.03
CA HIS A 210 6.04 6.72 -33.28
C HIS A 210 6.67 5.62 -32.42
N ILE A 211 7.82 5.91 -31.82
CA ILE A 211 8.46 5.03 -30.84
C ILE A 211 8.50 5.78 -29.53
N THR A 212 7.98 5.17 -28.47
CA THR A 212 7.96 5.78 -27.14
C THR A 212 8.85 4.99 -26.21
N LEU A 213 9.63 5.71 -25.40
CA LEU A 213 10.46 5.16 -24.33
C LEU A 213 9.88 5.68 -23.01
N THR A 214 9.40 4.79 -22.17
CA THR A 214 8.87 5.14 -20.84
C THR A 214 9.77 4.55 -19.78
N TYR A 215 10.36 5.42 -18.96
CA TYR A 215 11.19 4.99 -17.84
C TYR A 215 10.31 4.76 -16.62
N GLN A 216 10.36 3.54 -16.07
CA GLN A 216 9.57 3.14 -14.92
C GLN A 216 10.48 2.65 -13.81
N VAL A 217 10.21 3.11 -12.60
CA VAL A 217 10.84 2.64 -11.37
C VAL A 217 9.82 1.77 -10.66
N ILE A 218 9.91 0.47 -10.88
CA ILE A 218 9.02 -0.52 -10.29
C ILE A 218 9.54 -0.84 -8.88
N PRO A 219 8.81 -0.49 -7.81
CA PRO A 219 9.24 -0.83 -6.46
C PRO A 219 9.20 -2.36 -6.28
N LYS A 220 10.30 -2.99 -5.83
CA LYS A 220 10.20 -4.35 -5.28
C LYS A 220 9.48 -4.26 -3.95
N VAL A 221 8.25 -4.73 -3.91
CA VAL A 221 7.45 -4.72 -2.69
C VAL A 221 7.89 -5.89 -1.80
N GLU A 222 8.89 -5.67 -0.95
CA GLU A 222 8.98 -6.41 0.31
C GLU A 222 8.12 -5.69 1.35
N VAL A 223 7.11 -6.40 1.88
CA VAL A 223 6.21 -5.90 2.92
C VAL A 223 7.00 -5.84 4.24
N ILE A 224 7.65 -4.70 4.52
CA ILE A 224 8.26 -4.48 5.82
C ILE A 224 7.20 -3.93 6.78
N GLU A 225 6.67 -4.80 7.64
CA GLU A 225 5.82 -4.40 8.75
C GLU A 225 6.60 -3.45 9.68
N ARG A 226 6.12 -2.21 9.87
CA ARG A 226 6.66 -1.35 10.93
C ARG A 226 6.26 -1.92 12.29
N VAL A 227 7.24 -2.45 12.99
CA VAL A 227 7.10 -2.99 14.34
C VAL A 227 7.53 -1.91 15.33
N GLU A 228 6.60 -1.43 16.16
CA GLU A 228 6.92 -0.55 17.29
C GLU A 228 6.94 -1.41 18.57
N THR A 229 7.92 -1.19 19.44
CA THR A 229 8.04 -1.91 20.72
C THR A 229 7.76 -0.95 21.86
N LEU A 230 6.73 -1.25 22.64
CA LEU A 230 6.27 -0.44 23.77
C LEU A 230 6.65 -1.16 25.07
N ALA A 231 7.47 -0.55 25.92
CA ALA A 231 7.88 -1.15 27.18
C ALA A 231 6.87 -0.85 28.29
N LEU A 232 6.41 -1.90 29.01
CA LEU A 232 5.50 -1.77 30.15
C LEU A 232 6.22 -1.85 31.51
N ARG A 233 7.43 -2.40 31.55
CA ARG A 233 8.21 -2.75 32.76
C ARG A 233 8.39 -1.67 33.84
N ASP A 234 8.20 -0.40 33.49
CA ASP A 234 8.34 0.74 34.42
C ASP A 234 6.99 1.43 34.72
N LEU A 235 5.89 0.86 34.25
CA LEU A 235 4.55 1.40 34.34
C LEU A 235 3.70 0.53 35.28
N GLN A 236 2.72 1.15 35.92
CA GLN A 236 1.67 0.44 36.66
C GLN A 236 0.36 0.39 35.86
N HIS A 237 0.25 1.30 34.89
CA HIS A 237 -0.95 1.59 34.15
C HIS A 237 -0.55 2.07 32.76
N PHE A 238 -1.16 1.47 31.74
CA PHE A 238 -0.89 1.74 30.34
C PHE A 238 -2.20 1.84 29.57
N THR A 239 -2.43 2.97 28.90
CA THR A 239 -3.69 3.23 28.19
C THR A 239 -3.49 3.25 26.69
N LEU A 240 -4.49 2.72 25.98
CA LEU A 240 -4.53 2.58 24.54
C LEU A 240 -5.78 3.29 24.03
N GLY A 241 -5.63 4.19 23.06
CA GLY A 241 -6.77 4.88 22.46
C GLY A 241 -6.35 6.00 21.52
N ARG A 242 -7.31 6.59 20.81
CA ARG A 242 -7.01 7.66 19.84
C ARG A 242 -6.72 9.02 20.47
N ASP A 243 -7.04 9.22 21.74
CA ASP A 243 -6.79 10.49 22.41
C ASP A 243 -5.30 10.65 22.71
N PRO A 244 -4.69 11.83 22.49
CA PRO A 244 -3.27 12.07 22.77
C PRO A 244 -2.84 11.88 24.22
N ARG A 245 -3.80 11.78 25.16
CA ARG A 245 -3.53 11.52 26.58
C ARG A 245 -3.28 10.06 26.91
N ASN A 246 -3.46 9.13 25.97
CA ASN A 246 -3.15 7.72 26.20
C ASN A 246 -1.63 7.49 26.24
N SER A 247 -1.20 6.43 26.92
CA SER A 247 0.19 5.98 26.91
C SER A 247 0.68 5.65 25.50
N THR A 248 -0.17 5.02 24.69
CA THR A 248 0.03 4.85 23.25
C THR A 248 -1.19 5.37 22.49
N VAL A 249 -0.91 6.29 21.57
CA VAL A 249 -1.91 6.89 20.69
C VAL A 249 -2.15 5.99 19.50
N ILE A 250 -3.40 5.59 19.31
CA ILE A 250 -3.85 4.80 18.16
C ILE A 250 -4.72 5.72 17.29
N ASP A 251 -4.11 6.45 16.35
CA ASP A 251 -4.82 7.40 15.50
C ASP A 251 -5.63 6.68 14.41
N HIS A 252 -6.85 6.30 14.76
CA HIS A 252 -7.77 5.68 13.82
C HIS A 252 -9.24 5.95 14.15
N PRO A 253 -10.10 6.28 13.17
CA PRO A 253 -11.47 6.75 13.41
C PRO A 253 -12.38 5.73 14.12
N ILE A 254 -12.12 4.43 14.00
CA ILE A 254 -12.90 3.38 14.68
C ILE A 254 -12.43 3.09 16.11
N VAL A 255 -11.35 3.71 16.58
CA VAL A 255 -10.81 3.51 17.92
C VAL A 255 -11.41 4.53 18.87
N SER A 256 -11.90 4.10 20.04
CA SER A 256 -12.36 5.02 21.10
C SER A 256 -11.23 5.88 21.65
N ARG A 257 -11.58 7.07 22.18
CA ARG A 257 -10.64 8.03 22.78
C ARG A 257 -9.78 7.37 23.83
N PHE A 258 -10.40 6.63 24.73
CA PHE A 258 -9.77 5.68 25.65
C PHE A 258 -10.41 4.34 25.35
N HIS A 259 -9.65 3.42 24.76
CA HIS A 259 -10.19 2.18 24.20
C HIS A 259 -9.98 1.01 25.15
N ALA A 260 -8.75 0.84 25.61
CA ALA A 260 -8.36 -0.23 26.50
C ALA A 260 -7.31 0.26 27.49
N GLN A 261 -7.19 -0.47 28.58
CA GLN A 261 -6.25 -0.22 29.66
C GLN A 261 -5.57 -1.52 30.05
N ILE A 262 -4.27 -1.44 30.31
CA ILE A 262 -3.43 -2.53 30.79
C ILE A 262 -2.85 -2.12 32.13
N ASP A 263 -3.15 -2.89 33.17
CA ASP A 263 -2.71 -2.62 34.54
C ASP A 263 -1.88 -3.77 35.10
N LEU A 264 -0.87 -3.44 35.90
CA LEU A 264 -0.14 -4.41 36.69
C LEU A 264 -0.83 -4.61 38.05
N LYS A 265 -1.32 -5.82 38.32
CA LYS A 265 -2.00 -6.16 39.59
C LYS A 265 -1.39 -7.45 40.16
N GLY A 266 -0.82 -7.37 41.36
CA GLY A 266 -0.25 -8.54 42.04
C GLY A 266 0.91 -9.20 41.27
N GLY A 267 1.68 -8.44 40.49
CA GLY A 267 2.77 -8.96 39.66
C GLY A 267 2.33 -9.62 38.35
N SER A 268 1.06 -9.47 37.95
CA SER A 268 0.55 -9.94 36.67
C SER A 268 -0.14 -8.81 35.91
N TRP A 269 0.04 -8.79 34.59
CA TRP A 269 -0.55 -7.80 33.71
C TRP A 269 -1.97 -8.21 33.32
N PHE A 270 -2.88 -7.24 33.26
CA PHE A 270 -4.26 -7.46 32.89
C PHE A 270 -4.75 -6.38 31.94
N ILE A 271 -5.44 -6.77 30.88
CA ILE A 271 -6.12 -5.85 29.96
C ILE A 271 -7.61 -5.78 30.25
N GLU A 272 -8.19 -4.59 30.14
CA GLU A 272 -9.63 -4.37 30.15
C GLU A 272 -10.06 -3.42 29.04
N ASP A 273 -11.25 -3.66 28.49
CA ASP A 273 -11.89 -2.77 27.52
C ASP A 273 -12.62 -1.63 28.26
N LEU A 274 -12.35 -0.38 27.89
CA LEU A 274 -12.92 0.81 28.52
C LEU A 274 -14.29 1.19 27.90
N HIS A 275 -15.15 0.19 27.70
CA HIS A 275 -16.43 0.32 27.01
C HIS A 275 -16.30 0.92 25.61
N SER A 276 -15.31 0.43 24.86
CA SER A 276 -15.01 0.92 23.54
C SER A 276 -16.16 0.66 22.56
N SER A 277 -16.24 1.46 21.49
CA SER A 277 -17.33 1.32 20.51
C SER A 277 -17.21 0.07 19.63
N ASN A 278 -16.00 -0.49 19.47
CA ASN A 278 -15.74 -1.62 18.58
C ASN A 278 -15.16 -2.86 19.26
N GLY A 279 -14.89 -2.77 20.56
CA GLY A 279 -14.38 -3.85 21.39
C GLY A 279 -12.88 -4.05 21.28
N THR A 280 -12.31 -4.54 22.39
CA THR A 280 -10.96 -5.08 22.47
C THR A 280 -11.01 -6.60 22.31
N TYR A 281 -10.09 -7.17 21.54
CA TYR A 281 -10.03 -8.61 21.32
C TYR A 281 -8.68 -9.16 21.78
N VAL A 282 -8.69 -10.31 22.44
CA VAL A 282 -7.47 -11.06 22.81
C VAL A 282 -7.57 -12.45 22.20
N ASN A 283 -6.55 -12.87 21.44
CA ASN A 283 -6.50 -14.16 20.73
C ASN A 283 -7.75 -14.40 19.87
N GLY A 284 -8.22 -13.34 19.21
CA GLY A 284 -9.39 -13.34 18.33
C GLY A 284 -10.76 -13.31 19.02
N GLN A 285 -10.80 -13.34 20.37
CA GLN A 285 -12.04 -13.29 21.15
C GLN A 285 -12.23 -11.93 21.81
N GLN A 286 -13.45 -11.40 21.77
CA GLN A 286 -13.77 -10.13 22.43
C GLN A 286 -13.71 -10.30 23.94
N ILE A 287 -12.97 -9.43 24.63
CA ILE A 287 -12.98 -9.40 26.09
C ILE A 287 -14.18 -8.57 26.58
N LEU A 288 -14.92 -9.12 27.55
CA LEU A 288 -16.05 -8.43 28.20
C LEU A 288 -15.75 -8.03 29.64
N HIS A 289 -14.70 -8.62 30.19
CA HIS A 289 -14.18 -8.41 31.53
C HIS A 289 -12.67 -8.34 31.44
N GLN A 290 -12.04 -7.95 32.54
CA GLN A 290 -10.60 -7.95 32.68
C GLN A 290 -10.01 -9.33 32.32
N HIS A 291 -8.98 -9.34 31.48
CA HIS A 291 -8.29 -10.52 30.99
C HIS A 291 -6.83 -10.49 31.44
N ALA A 292 -6.35 -11.58 32.04
CA ALA A 292 -4.94 -11.71 32.39
C ALA A 292 -4.11 -11.88 31.11
N LEU A 293 -3.08 -11.06 30.93
CA LEU A 293 -2.17 -11.13 29.79
C LEU A 293 -1.04 -12.12 30.07
N HIS A 294 -0.83 -13.02 29.11
CA HIS A 294 0.26 -14.00 29.11
C HIS A 294 1.15 -13.76 27.89
N PRO A 295 2.47 -13.98 28.01
CA PRO A 295 3.37 -13.86 26.87
C PRO A 295 2.91 -14.69 25.67
N GLY A 296 2.91 -14.07 24.49
CA GLY A 296 2.34 -14.60 23.25
C GLY A 296 0.90 -14.18 22.98
N ASP A 297 0.19 -13.60 23.96
CA ASP A 297 -1.16 -13.09 23.74
C ASP A 297 -1.18 -11.99 22.69
N THR A 298 -2.17 -12.09 21.81
CA THR A 298 -2.39 -11.17 20.70
C THR A 298 -3.60 -10.29 21.01
N ILE A 299 -3.38 -8.97 21.10
CA ILE A 299 -4.43 -7.99 21.38
C ILE A 299 -4.76 -7.25 20.07
N ARG A 300 -6.03 -7.13 19.72
CA ARG A 300 -6.49 -6.38 18.55
C ARG A 300 -7.44 -5.26 18.94
N ILE A 301 -7.12 -4.06 18.43
CA ILE A 301 -7.90 -2.82 18.58
C ILE A 301 -8.01 -2.18 17.19
N GLY A 302 -9.15 -2.37 16.52
CA GLY A 302 -9.30 -1.97 15.13
C GLY A 302 -8.25 -2.63 14.21
N PRO A 303 -7.56 -1.86 13.34
CA PRO A 303 -6.49 -2.40 12.48
C PRO A 303 -5.15 -2.60 13.20
N TYR A 304 -5.06 -2.29 14.49
CA TYR A 304 -3.83 -2.42 15.27
C TYR A 304 -3.79 -3.75 16.01
N HIS A 305 -2.64 -4.41 15.93
CA HIS A 305 -2.35 -5.67 16.55
C HIS A 305 -1.16 -5.52 17.51
N PHE A 306 -1.29 -6.01 18.73
CA PHE A 306 -0.24 -5.97 19.73
C PHE A 306 0.09 -7.40 20.17
N VAL A 307 1.36 -7.72 20.33
CA VAL A 307 1.81 -9.00 20.89
C VAL A 307 2.48 -8.73 22.23
N PHE A 308 1.97 -9.33 23.30
CA PHE A 308 2.55 -9.21 24.64
C PHE A 308 3.71 -10.21 24.81
N ASN A 309 4.89 -9.73 25.21
CA ASN A 309 6.10 -10.54 25.30
C ASN A 309 6.49 -10.87 26.75
N PHE A 310 7.42 -11.84 26.89
CA PHE A 310 7.98 -12.25 28.18
C PHE A 310 8.75 -11.15 28.91
N ASP A 311 9.29 -10.19 28.19
CA ASP A 311 10.03 -9.04 28.74
C ASP A 311 9.11 -7.84 29.06
N GLU A 312 7.80 -8.09 29.15
CA GLU A 312 6.77 -7.08 29.45
C GLU A 312 6.76 -5.94 28.42
N THR A 313 6.98 -6.28 27.15
CA THR A 313 6.83 -5.37 26.02
C THR A 313 5.58 -5.72 25.20
N LEU A 314 4.99 -4.70 24.56
CA LEU A 314 4.00 -4.88 23.50
C LEU A 314 4.65 -4.57 22.16
N ILE A 315 4.68 -5.57 21.28
CA ILE A 315 5.00 -5.37 19.87
C ILE A 315 3.73 -4.89 19.16
N GLN A 316 3.68 -3.63 18.79
CA GLN A 316 2.61 -3.04 17.99
C GLN A 316 2.90 -3.22 16.50
N LYS A 317 1.87 -3.64 15.78
CA LYS A 317 1.81 -3.74 14.32
C LYS A 317 0.56 -3.01 13.82
N ASN A 318 0.72 -2.15 12.83
CA ASN A 318 -0.40 -1.53 12.13
C ASN A 318 -0.68 -2.31 10.84
N GLN A 319 -1.88 -2.87 10.70
CA GLN A 319 -2.31 -3.57 9.48
C GLN A 319 -3.19 -2.72 8.57
N SER A 320 -3.40 -1.42 8.89
CA SER A 320 -4.09 -0.49 8.01
C SER A 320 -3.47 -0.50 6.62
N GLY A 321 -4.28 -0.81 5.62
CA GLY A 321 -3.85 -0.88 4.23
C GLY A 321 -2.89 -2.01 3.86
N ASN A 322 -2.70 -2.97 4.76
CA ASN A 322 -1.86 -4.16 4.55
C ASN A 322 -2.69 -5.44 4.65
N LEU A 323 -3.92 -5.42 4.13
CA LEU A 323 -4.80 -6.58 4.12
C LEU A 323 -4.72 -7.29 2.78
N ARG A 324 -4.08 -8.46 2.80
CA ARG A 324 -4.11 -9.46 1.73
C ARG A 324 -5.39 -10.28 1.85
N LEU A 325 -6.03 -10.56 0.72
CA LEU A 325 -7.25 -11.37 0.64
C LEU A 325 -7.01 -12.59 -0.24
N ASP A 326 -7.23 -13.79 0.31
CA ASP A 326 -7.07 -15.04 -0.40
C ASP A 326 -8.38 -15.81 -0.45
N ALA A 327 -8.83 -16.16 -1.65
CA ALA A 327 -9.89 -17.11 -1.89
C ALA A 327 -9.27 -18.49 -2.15
N VAL A 328 -9.73 -19.49 -1.40
CA VAL A 328 -9.25 -20.87 -1.51
C VAL A 328 -10.44 -21.78 -1.81
N HIS A 329 -10.48 -22.32 -3.04
CA HIS A 329 -11.48 -23.30 -3.50
C HIS A 329 -12.94 -22.89 -3.25
N LEU A 330 -13.28 -21.62 -3.53
CA LEU A 330 -14.61 -21.09 -3.29
C LEU A 330 -15.64 -21.73 -4.23
N GLY A 331 -16.65 -22.36 -3.62
CA GLY A 331 -17.81 -22.88 -4.34
C GLY A 331 -19.10 -22.38 -3.72
N LYS A 332 -20.09 -22.01 -4.54
CA LYS A 332 -21.39 -21.53 -4.08
C LYS A 332 -22.51 -22.22 -4.84
N VAL A 333 -23.46 -22.77 -4.10
CA VAL A 333 -24.61 -23.48 -4.64
C VAL A 333 -25.88 -22.83 -4.09
N ALA A 334 -26.77 -22.37 -4.98
CA ALA A 334 -28.06 -21.77 -4.59
C ALA A 334 -29.15 -22.83 -4.41
N SER A 335 -29.15 -23.86 -5.26
CA SER A 335 -29.97 -25.05 -5.20
C SER A 335 -29.19 -26.22 -5.80
N SER A 336 -29.64 -27.47 -5.62
CA SER A 336 -28.96 -28.67 -6.13
C SER A 336 -28.67 -28.64 -7.64
N GLU A 337 -29.38 -27.81 -8.40
CA GLU A 337 -29.25 -27.68 -9.86
C GLU A 337 -28.60 -26.34 -10.28
N ASN A 338 -28.29 -25.43 -9.34
CA ASN A 338 -27.79 -24.10 -9.65
C ASN A 338 -26.51 -23.78 -8.86
N VAL A 339 -25.36 -24.05 -9.51
CA VAL A 339 -24.03 -23.68 -9.04
C VAL A 339 -23.73 -22.26 -9.49
N LEU A 340 -23.44 -21.38 -8.54
CA LEU A 340 -23.14 -19.97 -8.77
C LEU A 340 -21.64 -19.66 -8.82
N LEU A 341 -20.81 -20.46 -8.14
CA LEU A 341 -19.34 -20.39 -8.17
C LEU A 341 -18.78 -21.82 -8.15
N HIS A 342 -17.76 -22.07 -8.98
CA HIS A 342 -17.13 -23.37 -9.14
C HIS A 342 -15.61 -23.26 -8.90
N ASP A 343 -15.18 -23.72 -7.72
CA ASP A 343 -13.76 -23.87 -7.34
C ASP A 343 -12.86 -22.68 -7.67
N ILE A 344 -13.26 -21.48 -7.25
CA ILE A 344 -12.47 -20.27 -7.50
C ILE A 344 -11.41 -20.13 -6.42
N SER A 345 -10.15 -20.08 -6.85
CA SER A 345 -9.03 -19.62 -6.03
C SER A 345 -8.42 -18.37 -6.64
N LEU A 346 -8.02 -17.41 -5.81
CA LEU A 346 -7.31 -16.19 -6.21
C LEU A 346 -6.69 -15.51 -4.99
N SER A 347 -5.70 -14.67 -5.23
CA SER A 347 -4.99 -13.92 -4.18
C SER A 347 -4.82 -12.47 -4.59
N ILE A 348 -5.35 -11.59 -3.76
CA ILE A 348 -5.30 -10.14 -3.93
C ILE A 348 -4.38 -9.59 -2.86
N LEU A 349 -3.28 -9.01 -3.33
CA LEU A 349 -2.25 -8.43 -2.47
C LEU A 349 -2.71 -7.05 -1.96
N PRO A 350 -2.10 -6.56 -0.87
CA PRO A 350 -2.39 -5.24 -0.36
C PRO A 350 -2.28 -4.17 -1.43
N GLN A 351 -3.20 -3.20 -1.43
CA GLN A 351 -3.19 -2.03 -2.32
C GLN A 351 -3.45 -2.33 -3.80
N GLU A 352 -3.75 -3.58 -4.15
CA GLU A 352 -4.18 -3.92 -5.51
C GLU A 352 -5.59 -3.39 -5.80
N PHE A 353 -5.77 -2.83 -6.99
CA PHE A 353 -7.06 -2.49 -7.57
C PHE A 353 -7.47 -3.56 -8.57
N VAL A 354 -8.52 -4.32 -8.24
CA VAL A 354 -8.96 -5.49 -8.99
C VAL A 354 -10.36 -5.28 -9.58
N ALA A 355 -10.49 -5.50 -10.89
CA ALA A 355 -11.80 -5.55 -11.55
C ALA A 355 -12.34 -6.98 -11.62
N ILE A 356 -13.59 -7.19 -11.23
CA ILE A 356 -14.33 -8.43 -11.46
C ILE A 356 -15.27 -8.21 -12.64
N VAL A 357 -14.99 -8.89 -13.74
CA VAL A 357 -15.68 -8.76 -15.02
C VAL A 357 -16.17 -10.13 -15.51
N GLY A 358 -16.96 -10.13 -16.57
CA GLY A 358 -17.54 -11.35 -17.14
C GLY A 358 -19.00 -11.18 -17.50
N VAL A 359 -19.53 -12.17 -18.22
CA VAL A 359 -20.88 -12.13 -18.79
C VAL A 359 -21.99 -11.99 -17.74
N SER A 360 -23.19 -11.59 -18.16
CA SER A 360 -24.34 -11.56 -17.25
C SER A 360 -24.62 -12.97 -16.71
N GLY A 361 -24.88 -13.08 -15.40
CA GLY A 361 -25.06 -14.38 -14.73
C GLY A 361 -23.77 -15.17 -14.50
N ALA A 362 -22.58 -14.61 -14.75
CA ALA A 362 -21.30 -15.28 -14.48
C ALA A 362 -20.95 -15.44 -12.99
N GLY A 363 -21.77 -14.96 -12.06
CA GLY A 363 -21.50 -15.07 -10.62
C GLY A 363 -20.67 -13.93 -10.02
N LYS A 364 -20.44 -12.80 -10.72
CA LYS A 364 -19.66 -11.64 -10.24
C LYS A 364 -20.04 -11.16 -8.83
N SER A 365 -21.30 -10.75 -8.63
CA SER A 365 -21.78 -10.30 -7.30
C SER A 365 -21.79 -11.43 -6.27
N THR A 366 -21.92 -12.68 -6.71
CA THR A 366 -21.80 -13.84 -5.81
C THR A 366 -20.37 -14.04 -5.33
N LEU A 367 -19.37 -13.86 -6.21
CA LEU A 367 -17.96 -13.88 -5.85
C LEU A 367 -17.62 -12.72 -4.90
N LEU A 368 -18.06 -11.50 -5.21
CA LEU A 368 -17.83 -10.34 -4.36
C LEU A 368 -18.44 -10.52 -2.97
N ASP A 369 -19.68 -11.01 -2.87
CA ASP A 369 -20.36 -11.33 -1.61
C ASP A 369 -19.69 -12.46 -0.81
N ALA A 370 -19.08 -13.43 -1.52
CA ALA A 370 -18.30 -14.49 -0.88
C ALA A 370 -16.98 -13.94 -0.34
N LEU A 371 -16.28 -13.10 -1.11
CA LEU A 371 -15.00 -12.48 -0.74
C LEU A 371 -15.14 -11.50 0.42
N ASN A 372 -16.22 -10.72 0.48
CA ASN A 372 -16.46 -9.77 1.56
C ASN A 372 -17.10 -10.41 2.82
N GLY A 373 -17.48 -11.70 2.77
CA GLY A 373 -18.05 -12.42 3.91
C GLY A 373 -19.52 -12.11 4.24
N LEU A 374 -20.20 -11.22 3.49
CA LEU A 374 -21.63 -10.92 3.67
C LEU A 374 -22.50 -12.13 3.33
N ARG A 375 -22.13 -12.90 2.30
CA ARG A 375 -22.75 -14.19 1.96
C ARG A 375 -21.66 -15.24 1.74
N PRO A 376 -21.21 -15.92 2.81
CA PRO A 376 -20.13 -16.90 2.72
C PRO A 376 -20.37 -17.97 1.65
N ALA A 377 -19.27 -18.46 1.06
CA ALA A 377 -19.29 -19.58 0.13
C ALA A 377 -19.86 -20.86 0.79
N THR A 378 -20.38 -21.79 -0.03
CA THR A 378 -20.83 -23.11 0.43
C THR A 378 -19.63 -24.02 0.74
N THR A 379 -18.56 -23.90 -0.04
CA THR A 379 -17.29 -24.60 0.13
C THR A 379 -16.12 -23.64 -0.03
N GLY A 380 -14.95 -24.04 0.47
CA GLY A 380 -13.76 -23.19 0.47
C GLY A 380 -13.72 -22.22 1.65
N SER A 381 -12.73 -21.34 1.64
CA SER A 381 -12.52 -20.33 2.66
C SER A 381 -11.98 -19.04 2.05
N VAL A 382 -12.30 -17.92 2.69
CA VAL A 382 -11.65 -16.64 2.44
C VAL A 382 -10.73 -16.32 3.60
N LEU A 383 -9.47 -16.02 3.32
CA LEU A 383 -8.48 -15.65 4.31
C LEU A 383 -8.14 -14.16 4.20
N VAL A 384 -7.99 -13.49 5.33
CA VAL A 384 -7.42 -12.14 5.42
C VAL A 384 -6.16 -12.22 6.26
N ASN A 385 -5.00 -11.97 5.64
CA ASN A 385 -3.68 -12.20 6.26
C ASN A 385 -3.62 -13.58 6.94
N GLU A 386 -3.96 -14.63 6.18
CA GLU A 386 -3.99 -16.05 6.59
C GLU A 386 -5.05 -16.43 7.65
N GLN A 387 -5.86 -15.48 8.13
CA GLN A 387 -6.94 -15.76 9.08
C GLN A 387 -8.27 -15.96 8.36
N ASP A 388 -9.04 -16.98 8.75
CA ASP A 388 -10.33 -17.30 8.13
C ASP A 388 -11.38 -16.21 8.41
N LEU A 389 -11.73 -15.46 7.36
CA LEU A 389 -12.68 -14.35 7.42
C LEU A 389 -14.06 -14.80 7.87
N TYR A 390 -14.54 -15.97 7.46
CA TYR A 390 -15.88 -16.43 7.81
C TYR A 390 -16.00 -16.77 9.28
N LYS A 391 -14.93 -17.32 9.88
CA LYS A 391 -14.89 -17.63 11.32
C LYS A 391 -14.67 -16.38 12.17
N GLN A 392 -13.96 -15.39 11.65
CA GLN A 392 -13.51 -14.21 12.40
C GLN A 392 -14.06 -12.90 11.83
N PHE A 393 -15.22 -12.94 11.17
CA PHE A 393 -15.80 -11.81 10.46
C PHE A 393 -15.94 -10.56 11.34
N HIS A 394 -16.23 -10.74 12.63
CA HIS A 394 -16.37 -9.65 13.59
C HIS A 394 -15.09 -8.84 13.80
N LEU A 395 -13.91 -9.43 13.58
CA LEU A 395 -12.61 -8.75 13.68
C LEU A 395 -12.37 -7.79 12.52
N TYR A 396 -12.87 -8.14 11.33
CA TYR A 396 -12.59 -7.41 10.09
C TYR A 396 -13.72 -6.47 9.67
N ARG A 397 -14.94 -6.63 10.20
CA ARG A 397 -16.15 -5.89 9.76
C ARG A 397 -15.98 -4.36 9.66
N THR A 398 -15.10 -3.77 10.47
CA THR A 398 -14.86 -2.32 10.51
C THR A 398 -13.76 -1.86 9.54
N GLU A 399 -12.98 -2.80 9.02
CA GLU A 399 -11.93 -2.61 8.02
C GLU A 399 -12.42 -2.95 6.61
N LEU A 400 -13.61 -3.53 6.48
CA LEU A 400 -14.31 -3.75 5.22
C LEU A 400 -15.24 -2.55 4.92
N GLY A 401 -15.15 -2.01 3.71
CA GLY A 401 -16.15 -1.11 3.14
C GLY A 401 -16.86 -1.79 1.98
N TYR A 402 -18.18 -1.64 1.89
CA TYR A 402 -18.98 -2.25 0.82
C TYR A 402 -19.95 -1.23 0.22
N VAL A 403 -19.77 -0.92 -1.05
CA VAL A 403 -20.65 -0.03 -1.81
C VAL A 403 -21.60 -0.89 -2.66
N PRO A 404 -22.90 -0.97 -2.33
CA PRO A 404 -23.86 -1.71 -3.13
C PRO A 404 -24.14 -1.03 -4.48
N GLN A 405 -24.76 -1.78 -5.40
CA GLN A 405 -25.21 -1.29 -6.71
C GLN A 405 -26.14 -0.08 -6.57
N ASP A 406 -27.18 -0.19 -5.74
CA ASP A 406 -28.13 0.91 -5.48
C ASP A 406 -27.59 1.94 -4.48
N ASP A 407 -27.73 3.23 -4.79
CA ASP A 407 -27.33 4.32 -3.89
C ASP A 407 -28.28 4.42 -2.68
N ILE A 408 -27.87 3.86 -1.53
CA ILE A 408 -28.64 3.93 -0.27
C ILE A 408 -28.31 5.23 0.49
N ILE A 409 -28.64 6.39 -0.10
CA ILE A 409 -28.41 7.71 0.53
C ILE A 409 -29.70 8.51 0.64
N HIS A 410 -29.82 9.25 1.75
CA HIS A 410 -30.89 10.22 1.95
C HIS A 410 -30.81 11.39 0.96
N ARG A 411 -31.71 11.38 -0.03
CA ARG A 411 -31.69 12.33 -1.15
C ARG A 411 -32.04 13.78 -0.76
N GLU A 412 -32.77 13.98 0.33
CA GLU A 412 -33.20 15.32 0.78
C GLU A 412 -32.14 16.09 1.58
N LEU A 413 -31.11 15.40 2.08
CA LEU A 413 -30.02 16.02 2.81
C LEU A 413 -29.00 16.62 1.86
N THR A 414 -28.28 17.66 2.31
CA THR A 414 -27.07 18.10 1.61
C THR A 414 -26.00 17.02 1.68
N VAL A 415 -25.02 17.04 0.77
CA VAL A 415 -23.91 16.07 0.80
C VAL A 415 -23.20 16.06 2.14
N SER A 416 -22.86 17.23 2.68
CA SER A 416 -22.22 17.36 3.99
C SER A 416 -23.10 16.82 5.13
N GLN A 417 -24.41 17.08 5.08
CA GLN A 417 -25.37 16.54 6.06
C GLN A 417 -25.51 15.01 5.95
N ALA A 418 -25.52 14.46 4.73
CA ALA A 418 -25.61 13.02 4.52
C ALA A 418 -24.38 12.30 5.07
N LEU A 419 -23.18 12.84 4.82
CA LEU A 419 -21.92 12.33 5.36
C LEU A 419 -21.83 12.51 6.89
N ASP A 420 -22.19 13.66 7.45
CA ASP A 420 -22.23 13.87 8.91
C ASP A 420 -23.22 12.91 9.59
N TYR A 421 -24.38 12.68 8.96
CA TYR A 421 -25.37 11.73 9.44
C TYR A 421 -24.83 10.29 9.45
N ALA A 422 -24.22 9.85 8.35
CA ALA A 422 -23.57 8.55 8.27
C ALA A 422 -22.43 8.43 9.30
N ALA A 423 -21.64 9.49 9.48
CA ALA A 423 -20.54 9.53 10.44
C ALA A 423 -21.04 9.35 11.87
N ARG A 424 -22.17 9.95 12.26
CA ARG A 424 -22.77 9.76 13.60
C ARG A 424 -23.21 8.33 13.89
N LEU A 425 -23.55 7.58 12.84
CA LEU A 425 -24.01 6.19 12.94
C LEU A 425 -22.84 5.20 12.93
N ARG A 426 -21.80 5.48 12.15
CA ARG A 426 -20.67 4.55 11.91
C ARG A 426 -19.47 4.79 12.81
N LEU A 427 -19.24 6.03 13.23
CA LEU A 427 -18.09 6.38 14.07
C LEU A 427 -18.40 6.16 15.56
N PRO A 428 -17.35 5.93 16.40
CA PRO A 428 -17.47 5.82 17.84
C PRO A 428 -18.29 6.94 18.49
N ALA A 429 -18.96 6.61 19.59
CA ALA A 429 -19.85 7.54 20.31
C ALA A 429 -19.16 8.80 20.83
N ASP A 430 -17.88 8.65 21.16
CA ASP A 430 -17.02 9.65 21.75
C ASP A 430 -16.31 10.54 20.71
N VAL A 431 -16.63 10.39 19.42
CA VAL A 431 -16.13 11.29 18.36
C VAL A 431 -16.74 12.67 18.56
N SER A 432 -15.87 13.64 18.81
CA SER A 432 -16.27 15.04 19.00
C SER A 432 -16.83 15.63 17.69
N PRO A 433 -17.65 16.69 17.77
CA PRO A 433 -18.13 17.38 16.57
C PRO A 433 -17.01 17.91 15.67
N THR A 434 -15.86 18.29 16.25
CA THR A 434 -14.68 18.76 15.50
C THR A 434 -14.00 17.63 14.74
N GLU A 435 -13.71 16.51 15.39
CA GLU A 435 -13.11 15.32 14.76
C GLU A 435 -14.04 14.77 13.67
N ARG A 436 -15.35 14.71 13.93
CA ARG A 436 -16.32 14.27 12.94
C ARG A 436 -16.34 15.18 11.70
N ARG A 437 -16.29 16.50 11.89
CA ARG A 437 -16.22 17.45 10.77
C ARG A 437 -14.91 17.28 9.98
N GLN A 438 -13.79 17.06 10.65
CA GLN A 438 -12.51 16.78 9.99
C GLN A 438 -12.58 15.48 9.16
N GLN A 439 -13.15 14.41 9.71
CA GLN A 439 -13.33 13.16 8.97
C GLN A 439 -14.26 13.33 7.76
N VAL A 440 -15.37 14.06 7.91
CA VAL A 440 -16.28 14.38 6.79
C VAL A 440 -15.56 15.21 5.73
N GLN A 441 -14.74 16.18 6.15
CA GLN A 441 -13.97 17.04 5.25
C GLN A 441 -12.94 16.22 4.46
N ALA A 442 -12.18 15.35 5.13
CA ALA A 442 -11.21 14.46 4.48
C ALA A 442 -11.89 13.57 3.42
N VAL A 443 -13.08 13.04 3.72
CA VAL A 443 -13.86 12.27 2.74
C VAL A 443 -14.35 13.13 1.57
N LEU A 444 -14.75 14.39 1.82
CA LEU A 444 -15.12 15.31 0.74
C LEU A 444 -13.92 15.65 -0.17
N ASP A 445 -12.74 15.76 0.41
CA ASP A 445 -11.47 15.97 -0.31
C ASP A 445 -11.13 14.75 -1.18
N ASP A 446 -11.14 13.54 -0.60
CA ASP A 446 -10.90 12.28 -1.33
C ASP A 446 -11.84 12.12 -2.53
N LEU A 447 -13.10 12.55 -2.40
CA LEU A 447 -14.13 12.42 -3.45
C LEU A 447 -14.20 13.61 -4.43
N GLU A 448 -13.44 14.67 -4.18
CA GLU A 448 -13.51 15.95 -4.91
C GLU A 448 -14.92 16.58 -4.90
N LEU A 449 -15.63 16.47 -3.78
CA LEU A 449 -17.01 16.96 -3.65
C LEU A 449 -17.14 18.27 -2.86
N ASN A 450 -16.03 18.93 -2.53
CA ASN A 450 -16.00 20.18 -1.77
C ASN A 450 -16.93 21.28 -2.29
N GLN A 451 -16.89 21.53 -3.60
CA GLN A 451 -17.72 22.57 -4.22
C GLN A 451 -19.22 22.22 -4.24
N ARG A 452 -19.56 20.96 -3.97
CA ARG A 452 -20.93 20.42 -4.02
C ARG A 452 -21.47 20.07 -2.63
N GLN A 453 -20.69 20.32 -1.57
CA GLN A 453 -21.01 19.86 -0.21
C GLN A 453 -22.35 20.40 0.34
N HIS A 454 -22.78 21.58 -0.13
CA HIS A 454 -24.02 22.25 0.30
C HIS A 454 -25.22 21.95 -0.61
N LEU A 455 -25.03 21.23 -1.72
CA LEU A 455 -26.13 20.81 -2.58
C LEU A 455 -26.84 19.60 -1.98
N LYS A 456 -28.16 19.53 -2.18
CA LYS A 456 -28.94 18.33 -1.89
C LYS A 456 -28.46 17.15 -2.74
N VAL A 457 -28.42 15.96 -2.15
CA VAL A 457 -28.06 14.71 -2.87
C VAL A 457 -29.00 14.45 -4.06
N SER A 458 -30.28 14.86 -3.96
CA SER A 458 -31.25 14.78 -5.06
C SER A 458 -30.87 15.62 -6.28
N ALA A 459 -30.09 16.69 -6.11
CA ALA A 459 -29.66 17.60 -7.17
C ALA A 459 -28.33 17.21 -7.84
N LEU A 460 -27.68 16.15 -7.36
CA LEU A 460 -26.41 15.66 -7.91
C LEU A 460 -26.61 14.81 -9.17
N SER A 461 -25.61 14.78 -10.05
CA SER A 461 -25.56 13.82 -11.16
C SER A 461 -25.44 12.37 -10.65
N GLY A 462 -25.67 11.37 -11.52
CA GLY A 462 -25.52 9.95 -11.16
C GLY A 462 -24.14 9.63 -10.56
N GLY A 463 -23.06 10.02 -11.24
CA GLY A 463 -21.70 9.78 -10.75
C GLY A 463 -21.38 10.53 -9.46
N GLN A 464 -21.87 11.77 -9.31
CA GLN A 464 -21.70 12.51 -8.06
C GLN A 464 -22.41 11.83 -6.89
N ARG A 465 -23.64 11.33 -7.07
CA ARG A 465 -24.35 10.56 -6.04
C ARG A 465 -23.58 9.30 -5.68
N LYS A 466 -23.05 8.59 -6.67
CA LYS A 466 -22.25 7.38 -6.44
C LYS A 466 -20.96 7.67 -5.66
N ARG A 467 -20.30 8.80 -5.92
CA ARG A 467 -19.18 9.27 -5.10
C ARG A 467 -19.61 9.52 -3.65
N VAL A 468 -20.79 10.09 -3.40
CA VAL A 468 -21.31 10.21 -2.03
C VAL A 468 -21.52 8.82 -1.40
N SER A 469 -21.96 7.81 -2.16
CA SER A 469 -22.16 6.43 -1.66
C SER A 469 -20.84 5.82 -1.23
N ILE A 470 -19.80 6.02 -2.04
CA ILE A 470 -18.41 5.67 -1.70
C ILE A 470 -17.98 6.40 -0.41
N GLY A 471 -18.27 7.70 -0.30
CA GLY A 471 -17.93 8.51 0.87
C GLY A 471 -18.51 8.00 2.18
N VAL A 472 -19.75 7.52 2.16
CA VAL A 472 -20.39 6.92 3.34
C VAL A 472 -19.58 5.73 3.88
N GLU A 473 -18.94 4.96 3.01
CA GLU A 473 -18.07 3.85 3.40
C GLU A 473 -16.66 4.32 3.81
N LEU A 474 -16.11 5.34 3.16
CA LEU A 474 -14.78 5.88 3.46
C LEU A 474 -14.67 6.54 4.84
N LEU A 475 -15.79 6.90 5.47
CA LEU A 475 -15.83 7.50 6.82
C LEU A 475 -15.10 6.67 7.88
N THR A 476 -15.09 5.33 7.76
CA THR A 476 -14.42 4.44 8.72
C THR A 476 -12.98 4.08 8.34
N LYS A 477 -12.44 4.66 7.26
CA LYS A 477 -11.13 4.32 6.67
C LYS A 477 -10.94 2.79 6.47
N PRO A 478 -11.79 2.15 5.64
CA PRO A 478 -11.65 0.72 5.36
C PRO A 478 -10.34 0.42 4.62
N SER A 479 -9.71 -0.72 4.95
CA SER A 479 -8.50 -1.24 4.30
C SER A 479 -8.84 -2.13 3.10
N LEU A 480 -9.95 -2.87 3.17
CA LEU A 480 -10.51 -3.66 2.06
C LEU A 480 -11.80 -2.98 1.57
N PHE A 481 -11.88 -2.68 0.29
CA PHE A 481 -12.95 -1.88 -0.28
C PHE A 481 -13.61 -2.58 -1.46
N PHE A 482 -14.88 -2.95 -1.30
CA PHE A 482 -15.65 -3.71 -2.28
C PHE A 482 -16.73 -2.83 -2.90
N LEU A 483 -16.86 -2.85 -4.22
CA LEU A 483 -17.83 -2.07 -4.96
C LEU A 483 -18.61 -2.95 -5.94
N ASP A 484 -19.93 -3.01 -5.78
CA ASP A 484 -20.81 -3.72 -6.70
C ASP A 484 -21.35 -2.74 -7.76
N GLU A 485 -20.96 -2.98 -9.01
CA GLU A 485 -21.35 -2.21 -10.21
C GLU A 485 -21.23 -0.68 -10.03
N ALA A 486 -20.14 -0.22 -9.43
CA ALA A 486 -20.06 1.19 -9.05
C ALA A 486 -19.91 2.18 -10.21
N THR A 487 -19.64 1.69 -11.42
CA THR A 487 -19.57 2.53 -12.63
C THR A 487 -20.78 2.37 -13.57
N SER A 488 -21.72 1.47 -13.23
CA SER A 488 -22.86 1.16 -14.09
C SER A 488 -23.80 2.37 -14.26
N GLY A 489 -24.26 2.59 -15.49
CA GLY A 489 -25.18 3.68 -15.83
C GLY A 489 -24.55 5.08 -15.84
N LEU A 490 -23.23 5.19 -15.74
CA LEU A 490 -22.49 6.44 -15.90
C LEU A 490 -22.16 6.70 -17.38
N ASP A 491 -22.07 7.96 -17.78
CA ASP A 491 -21.48 8.30 -19.07
C ASP A 491 -19.98 7.97 -19.07
N PRO A 492 -19.36 7.70 -20.25
CA PRO A 492 -17.97 7.26 -20.32
C PRO A 492 -16.95 8.19 -19.65
N GLY A 493 -17.20 9.51 -19.67
CA GLY A 493 -16.33 10.49 -19.03
C GLY A 493 -16.39 10.38 -17.51
N THR A 494 -17.60 10.34 -16.96
CA THR A 494 -17.82 10.17 -15.52
C THR A 494 -17.32 8.81 -15.01
N GLU A 495 -17.48 7.74 -15.79
CA GLU A 495 -16.92 6.43 -15.47
C GLU A 495 -15.38 6.46 -15.38
N THR A 496 -14.71 7.09 -16.34
CA THR A 496 -13.25 7.24 -16.33
C THR A 496 -12.78 7.98 -15.08
N LEU A 497 -13.47 9.05 -14.69
CA LEU A 497 -13.15 9.79 -13.47
C LEU A 497 -13.40 8.96 -12.21
N MET A 498 -14.41 8.08 -12.20
CA MET A 498 -14.66 7.17 -11.08
C MET A 498 -13.53 6.14 -10.96
N MET A 499 -13.08 5.55 -12.07
CA MET A 499 -11.99 4.58 -12.07
C MET A 499 -10.67 5.18 -11.59
N ARG A 500 -10.36 6.42 -11.99
CA ARG A 500 -9.20 7.17 -11.47
C ARG A 500 -9.32 7.48 -9.97
N LEU A 501 -10.52 7.79 -9.49
CA LEU A 501 -10.76 7.94 -8.05
C LEU A 501 -10.46 6.64 -7.31
N LEU A 502 -10.96 5.50 -7.80
CA LEU A 502 -10.73 4.19 -7.18
C LEU A 502 -9.25 3.78 -7.20
N ARG A 503 -8.53 4.03 -8.30
CA ARG A 503 -7.07 3.86 -8.39
C ARG A 503 -6.34 4.68 -7.33
N ARG A 504 -6.65 5.97 -7.20
CA ARG A 504 -6.07 6.81 -6.13
C ARG A 504 -6.39 6.30 -4.73
N LEU A 505 -7.61 5.83 -4.50
CA LEU A 505 -7.97 5.25 -3.20
C LEU A 505 -7.13 4.00 -2.90
N ALA A 506 -6.77 3.23 -3.93
CA ALA A 506 -5.86 2.10 -3.81
C ALA A 506 -4.42 2.54 -3.53
N ASP A 507 -3.92 3.54 -4.25
CA ASP A 507 -2.59 4.15 -4.03
C ASP A 507 -2.43 4.76 -2.64
N GLN A 508 -3.53 5.20 -2.02
CA GLN A 508 -3.58 5.65 -0.62
C GLN A 508 -3.54 4.49 0.40
N GLY A 509 -3.35 3.26 -0.06
CA GLY A 509 -3.18 2.09 0.79
C GLY A 509 -4.38 1.16 0.88
N ARG A 510 -5.42 1.27 0.04
CA ARG A 510 -6.60 0.40 0.13
C ARG A 510 -6.54 -0.72 -0.89
N THR A 511 -6.91 -1.93 -0.53
CA THR A 511 -7.16 -2.97 -1.52
C THR A 511 -8.58 -2.80 -2.04
N VAL A 512 -8.75 -2.63 -3.35
CA VAL A 512 -10.04 -2.27 -3.97
C VAL A 512 -10.50 -3.38 -4.91
N LEU A 513 -11.71 -3.88 -4.73
CA LEU A 513 -12.36 -4.82 -5.65
C LEU A 513 -13.62 -4.16 -6.23
N LEU A 514 -13.71 -4.10 -7.55
CA LEU A 514 -14.82 -3.48 -8.26
C LEU A 514 -15.45 -4.47 -9.23
N ILE A 515 -16.77 -4.66 -9.14
CA ILE A 515 -17.53 -5.21 -10.27
C ILE A 515 -17.81 -4.09 -11.25
N THR A 516 -17.47 -4.29 -12.52
CA THR A 516 -17.76 -3.34 -13.58
C THR A 516 -18.10 -4.03 -14.90
N HIS A 517 -18.85 -3.33 -15.74
CA HIS A 517 -19.06 -3.65 -17.16
C HIS A 517 -18.27 -2.70 -18.07
N ALA A 518 -17.49 -1.78 -17.50
CA ALA A 518 -16.53 -0.98 -18.23
C ALA A 518 -15.56 -1.92 -18.93
N THR A 519 -15.28 -1.70 -20.21
CA THR A 519 -14.30 -2.52 -20.93
C THR A 519 -13.00 -1.76 -21.17
N LYS A 520 -13.08 -0.44 -21.40
CA LYS A 520 -11.90 0.41 -21.64
C LYS A 520 -11.14 0.78 -20.37
N ASN A 521 -11.84 1.10 -19.30
CA ASN A 521 -11.21 1.61 -18.07
C ASN A 521 -10.65 0.50 -17.15
N VAL A 522 -10.87 -0.77 -17.50
CA VAL A 522 -10.30 -1.93 -16.78
C VAL A 522 -8.78 -1.92 -16.81
N MET A 523 -8.19 -1.27 -17.82
CA MET A 523 -6.73 -1.08 -17.94
C MET A 523 -6.11 -0.26 -16.79
N LEU A 524 -6.92 0.42 -15.97
CA LEU A 524 -6.46 1.14 -14.76
C LEU A 524 -6.33 0.23 -13.53
N CYS A 525 -6.82 -1.02 -13.62
CA CYS A 525 -6.71 -2.02 -12.56
C CYS A 525 -5.38 -2.75 -12.65
N ASP A 526 -4.85 -3.16 -11.50
CA ASP A 526 -3.66 -4.02 -11.45
C ASP A 526 -4.00 -5.42 -11.97
N LEU A 527 -5.21 -5.91 -11.66
CA LEU A 527 -5.66 -7.24 -12.02
C LEU A 527 -7.12 -7.28 -12.44
N VAL A 528 -7.45 -8.31 -13.20
CA VAL A 528 -8.80 -8.60 -13.66
C VAL A 528 -9.15 -10.04 -13.34
N VAL A 529 -10.30 -10.25 -12.72
CA VAL A 529 -10.96 -11.55 -12.58
C VAL A 529 -12.00 -11.65 -13.69
N PHE A 530 -11.76 -12.48 -14.70
CA PHE A 530 -12.73 -12.72 -15.77
C PHE A 530 -13.51 -14.00 -15.49
N LEU A 531 -14.83 -13.89 -15.29
CA LEU A 531 -15.71 -15.02 -15.03
C LEU A 531 -16.52 -15.44 -16.27
N ALA A 532 -16.53 -16.74 -16.55
CA ALA A 532 -17.46 -17.36 -17.49
C ALA A 532 -18.78 -17.76 -16.79
N LYS A 533 -19.81 -18.14 -17.56
CA LYS A 533 -21.12 -18.59 -17.02
C LYS A 533 -20.93 -19.74 -16.02
N GLY A 534 -21.75 -19.77 -14.97
CA GLY A 534 -21.65 -20.78 -13.91
C GLY A 534 -20.58 -20.51 -12.85
N GLY A 535 -19.98 -19.31 -12.86
CA GLY A 535 -18.99 -18.92 -11.85
C GLY A 535 -17.68 -19.67 -11.99
N ARG A 536 -17.22 -19.84 -13.23
CA ARG A 536 -15.94 -20.44 -13.57
C ARG A 536 -14.92 -19.36 -13.89
N LEU A 537 -13.71 -19.51 -13.37
CA LEU A 537 -12.62 -18.56 -13.59
C LEU A 537 -12.00 -18.78 -14.97
N ALA A 538 -12.20 -17.83 -15.88
CA ALA A 538 -11.66 -17.89 -17.24
C ALA A 538 -10.28 -17.23 -17.35
N PHE A 539 -9.98 -16.25 -16.49
CA PHE A 539 -8.68 -15.59 -16.40
C PHE A 539 -8.54 -14.84 -15.07
N PHE A 540 -7.33 -14.81 -14.52
CA PHE A 540 -6.93 -13.90 -13.44
C PHE A 540 -5.51 -13.38 -13.67
N GLY A 541 -5.33 -12.07 -13.74
CA GLY A 541 -4.03 -11.47 -14.06
C GLY A 541 -4.17 -10.02 -14.53
N PRO A 542 -3.07 -9.38 -14.95
CA PRO A 542 -3.08 -8.02 -15.48
C PRO A 542 -4.00 -7.87 -16.70
N PRO A 543 -4.68 -6.71 -16.86
CA PRO A 543 -5.55 -6.46 -18.01
C PRO A 543 -4.86 -6.66 -19.37
N GLN A 544 -3.60 -6.24 -19.50
CA GLN A 544 -2.80 -6.38 -20.73
C GLN A 544 -2.57 -7.84 -21.09
N GLU A 545 -2.29 -8.67 -20.08
CA GLU A 545 -2.07 -10.11 -20.26
C GLU A 545 -3.35 -10.84 -20.60
N ALA A 546 -4.51 -10.37 -20.13
CA ALA A 546 -5.81 -10.90 -20.56
C ALA A 546 -5.99 -10.77 -22.08
N LEU A 547 -5.67 -9.61 -22.65
CA LEU A 547 -5.75 -9.38 -24.10
C LEU A 547 -4.83 -10.34 -24.87
N ALA A 548 -3.61 -10.56 -24.36
CA ALA A 548 -2.65 -11.49 -24.96
C ALA A 548 -3.11 -12.96 -24.85
N TYR A 549 -3.61 -13.37 -23.68
CA TYR A 549 -4.13 -14.71 -23.41
C TYR A 549 -5.32 -15.06 -24.31
N PHE A 550 -6.31 -14.16 -24.41
CA PHE A 550 -7.48 -14.36 -25.26
C PHE A 550 -7.19 -14.10 -26.75
N LYS A 551 -6.04 -13.50 -27.08
CA LYS A 551 -5.59 -13.13 -28.45
C LYS A 551 -6.57 -12.16 -29.12
N VAL A 552 -6.87 -11.08 -28.41
CA VAL A 552 -7.84 -10.05 -28.83
C VAL A 552 -7.26 -8.65 -28.64
N LYS A 553 -7.88 -7.64 -29.26
CA LYS A 553 -7.39 -6.26 -29.20
C LYS A 553 -7.99 -5.44 -28.07
N ASP A 554 -9.18 -5.81 -27.61
CA ASP A 554 -9.88 -5.12 -26.55
C ASP A 554 -10.71 -6.10 -25.70
N PHE A 555 -11.24 -5.58 -24.59
CA PHE A 555 -12.04 -6.37 -23.66
C PHE A 555 -13.39 -6.77 -24.26
N ASP A 556 -13.98 -5.98 -25.16
CA ASP A 556 -15.29 -6.28 -25.78
C ASP A 556 -15.20 -7.62 -26.55
N GLU A 557 -14.11 -7.85 -27.27
CA GLU A 557 -13.82 -9.11 -27.94
C GLU A 557 -13.68 -10.31 -26.98
N ILE A 558 -13.16 -10.12 -25.75
CA ILE A 558 -13.10 -11.19 -24.74
C ILE A 558 -14.52 -11.65 -24.39
N TYR A 559 -15.47 -10.71 -24.18
CA TYR A 559 -16.86 -11.08 -23.85
C TYR A 559 -17.50 -11.92 -24.96
N LEU A 560 -17.33 -11.50 -26.22
CA LEU A 560 -17.85 -12.23 -27.39
C LEU A 560 -17.28 -13.65 -27.46
N LYS A 561 -15.97 -13.77 -27.21
CA LYS A 561 -15.24 -15.04 -27.26
C LYS A 561 -15.69 -15.99 -26.16
N VAL A 562 -15.78 -15.49 -24.92
CA VAL A 562 -16.18 -16.28 -23.75
C VAL A 562 -17.67 -16.66 -23.79
N GLU A 563 -18.53 -15.84 -24.39
CA GLU A 563 -19.96 -16.15 -24.51
C GLU A 563 -20.30 -17.06 -25.69
N GLY A 564 -19.60 -16.92 -26.82
CA GLY A 564 -20.03 -17.47 -28.10
C GLY A 564 -19.21 -18.63 -28.66
N GLU A 565 -17.93 -18.77 -28.28
CA GLU A 565 -17.04 -19.70 -28.99
C GLU A 565 -16.86 -21.06 -28.32
N GLN A 566 -16.84 -21.11 -26.99
CA GLN A 566 -16.49 -22.32 -26.23
C GLN A 566 -17.31 -22.44 -24.94
N SER A 567 -17.30 -23.63 -24.33
CA SER A 567 -18.00 -23.85 -23.06
C SER A 567 -17.29 -23.14 -21.89
N PRO A 568 -18.01 -22.78 -20.81
CA PRO A 568 -17.39 -22.25 -19.61
C PRO A 568 -16.30 -23.15 -19.01
N GLU A 569 -16.49 -24.47 -19.08
CA GLU A 569 -15.51 -25.48 -18.63
C GLU A 569 -14.21 -25.41 -19.44
N PHE A 570 -14.31 -25.23 -20.76
CA PHE A 570 -13.14 -25.10 -21.61
C PHE A 570 -12.26 -23.92 -21.17
N TRP A 571 -12.85 -22.76 -20.88
CA TRP A 571 -12.09 -21.58 -20.43
C TRP A 571 -11.41 -21.78 -19.08
N GLU A 572 -12.09 -22.46 -18.14
CA GLU A 572 -11.50 -22.82 -16.84
C GLU A 572 -10.31 -23.76 -17.02
N ASP A 573 -10.46 -24.82 -17.81
CA ASP A 573 -9.41 -25.80 -18.05
C ASP A 573 -8.21 -25.21 -18.80
N GLN A 574 -8.47 -24.36 -19.80
CA GLN A 574 -7.42 -23.63 -20.52
C GLN A 574 -6.64 -22.71 -19.58
N TYR A 575 -7.33 -21.98 -18.71
CA TYR A 575 -6.66 -21.07 -17.79
C TYR A 575 -5.82 -21.86 -16.78
N ARG A 576 -6.36 -22.93 -16.17
CA ARG A 576 -5.63 -23.80 -15.24
C ARG A 576 -4.35 -24.42 -15.81
N GLN A 577 -4.28 -24.60 -17.13
CA GLN A 577 -3.12 -25.15 -17.83
C GLN A 577 -2.12 -24.08 -18.30
N SER A 578 -2.41 -22.80 -18.07
CA SER A 578 -1.58 -21.69 -18.54
C SER A 578 -0.53 -21.25 -17.52
N ASP A 579 0.55 -20.64 -18.01
CA ASP A 579 1.58 -20.02 -17.16
C ASP A 579 1.02 -18.87 -16.30
N TYR A 580 -0.04 -18.21 -16.76
CA TYR A 580 -0.76 -17.20 -15.99
C TYR A 580 -1.39 -17.78 -14.72
N TYR A 581 -1.97 -18.99 -14.78
CA TYR A 581 -2.50 -19.64 -13.58
C TYR A 581 -1.38 -20.01 -12.60
N GLN A 582 -0.26 -20.50 -13.11
CA GLN A 582 0.90 -20.76 -12.27
C GLN A 582 1.34 -19.47 -11.54
N THR A 583 1.48 -18.37 -12.28
CA THR A 583 1.97 -17.09 -11.77
C THR A 583 1.00 -16.42 -10.80
N TYR A 584 -0.28 -16.29 -11.17
CA TYR A 584 -1.27 -15.49 -10.43
C TYR A 584 -2.12 -16.29 -9.44
N ILE A 585 -2.13 -17.62 -9.53
CA ILE A 585 -2.80 -18.48 -8.55
C ILE A 585 -1.78 -19.25 -7.73
N CYS A 586 -1.00 -20.15 -8.36
CA CYS A 586 -0.15 -21.08 -7.62
C CYS A 586 0.97 -20.36 -6.86
N ASP A 587 1.74 -19.50 -7.52
CA ASP A 587 2.90 -18.84 -6.92
C ASP A 587 2.47 -17.84 -5.84
N ARG A 588 1.38 -17.10 -6.10
CA ARG A 588 0.78 -16.21 -5.09
C ARG A 588 0.30 -16.96 -3.86
N GLN A 589 -0.23 -18.18 -4.01
CA GLN A 589 -0.74 -19.00 -2.91
C GLN A 589 0.28 -20.00 -2.34
N ALA A 590 1.49 -20.08 -2.87
CA ALA A 590 2.46 -21.13 -2.55
C ALA A 590 2.82 -21.19 -1.05
N ASN A 591 2.85 -20.05 -0.39
CA ASN A 591 3.20 -19.93 1.03
C ASN A 591 1.98 -19.90 1.97
N LEU A 592 0.75 -20.04 1.44
CA LEU A 592 -0.42 -20.06 2.30
C LEU A 592 -0.43 -21.34 3.13
N SER A 593 -0.60 -21.17 4.43
CA SER A 593 -0.92 -22.24 5.36
C SER A 593 -2.37 -22.70 5.12
N ILE A 594 -2.63 -23.38 4.00
CA ILE A 594 -3.98 -23.82 3.63
C ILE A 594 -4.46 -24.85 4.67
N PRO A 595 -5.56 -24.60 5.40
CA PRO A 595 -6.14 -25.62 6.25
C PRO A 595 -6.55 -26.82 5.40
N SER A 596 -5.95 -27.99 5.64
CA SER A 596 -6.38 -29.24 5.02
C SER A 596 -7.88 -29.46 5.28
N ALA A 597 -8.71 -29.23 4.27
CA ALA A 597 -10.16 -29.38 4.39
C ALA A 597 -10.51 -30.87 4.41
N LYS A 598 -10.78 -31.42 5.60
CA LYS A 598 -11.73 -32.54 5.69
C LYS A 598 -13.13 -31.97 5.44
N PRO A 599 -13.98 -32.62 4.63
CA PRO A 599 -15.36 -32.18 4.43
C PRO A 599 -16.13 -32.31 5.74
N SER A 600 -16.18 -31.24 6.54
CA SER A 600 -17.02 -31.19 7.72
C SER A 600 -18.45 -30.92 7.28
N LYS A 601 -19.38 -31.80 7.66
CA LYS A 601 -20.82 -31.58 7.49
C LYS A 601 -21.20 -30.28 8.18
N PHE A 602 -21.36 -29.19 7.42
CA PHE A 602 -21.83 -27.92 7.94
C PHE A 602 -23.28 -28.07 8.40
N ARG A 603 -23.48 -28.14 9.72
CA ARG A 603 -24.80 -28.00 10.33
C ARG A 603 -25.04 -26.50 10.49
N LEU A 604 -25.89 -25.94 9.64
CA LEU A 604 -26.39 -24.57 9.76
C LEU A 604 -26.98 -24.36 11.16
N LYS A 605 -26.23 -23.74 12.06
CA LYS A 605 -26.82 -22.95 13.14
C LYS A 605 -26.92 -21.53 12.60
N SER A 606 -28.14 -21.05 12.42
CA SER A 606 -28.42 -19.64 12.19
C SER A 606 -27.98 -18.84 13.42
N VAL A 607 -26.70 -18.50 13.48
CA VAL A 607 -26.24 -17.44 14.37
C VAL A 607 -26.73 -16.15 13.71
N LYS A 608 -27.87 -15.64 14.18
CA LYS A 608 -28.25 -14.25 13.86
C LYS A 608 -27.08 -13.38 14.32
N PRO A 609 -26.43 -12.61 13.44
CA PRO A 609 -25.41 -11.67 13.88
C PRO A 609 -26.07 -10.73 14.87
N ARG A 610 -25.64 -10.76 16.13
CA ARG A 610 -25.91 -9.66 17.06
C ARG A 610 -25.06 -8.49 16.56
N ILE A 611 -25.65 -7.70 15.67
CA ILE A 611 -25.19 -6.35 15.39
C ILE A 611 -25.11 -5.67 16.76
N PRO A 612 -23.96 -5.12 17.20
CA PRO A 612 -23.97 -4.21 18.33
C PRO A 612 -24.89 -3.06 17.94
N THR A 613 -26.11 -3.11 18.45
CA THR A 613 -27.13 -2.11 18.18
C THR A 613 -26.58 -0.80 18.71
N VAL A 614 -26.38 0.19 17.83
CA VAL A 614 -26.42 1.59 18.27
C VAL A 614 -27.67 1.68 19.12
N SER A 615 -27.52 2.07 20.40
CA SER A 615 -28.62 2.12 21.36
C SER A 615 -29.90 2.57 20.67
N SER A 616 -30.99 1.81 20.78
CA SER A 616 -32.26 2.10 20.10
C SER A 616 -32.71 3.54 20.40
N TRP A 617 -32.38 4.04 21.60
CA TRP A 617 -32.57 5.42 22.02
C TRP A 617 -31.66 6.42 21.34
N ARG A 618 -30.42 6.05 21.03
CA ARG A 618 -29.49 6.88 20.25
C ARG A 618 -29.88 6.92 18.78
N GLN A 619 -30.26 5.79 18.17
CA GLN A 619 -30.85 5.80 16.82
C GLN A 619 -32.13 6.63 16.79
N PHE A 620 -33.02 6.45 17.77
CA PHE A 620 -34.22 7.26 17.93
C PHE A 620 -33.90 8.74 18.13
N ALA A 621 -32.92 9.09 18.96
CA ALA A 621 -32.53 10.49 19.19
C ALA A 621 -31.93 11.13 17.94
N ILE A 622 -31.08 10.41 17.19
CA ILE A 622 -30.52 10.86 15.91
C ILE A 622 -31.65 11.05 14.87
N LEU A 623 -32.59 10.12 14.80
CA LEU A 623 -33.76 10.19 13.91
C LEU A 623 -34.76 11.28 14.33
N ALA A 624 -34.95 11.51 15.64
CA ALA A 624 -35.85 12.51 16.19
C ALA A 624 -35.26 13.92 16.06
N SER A 625 -33.96 14.10 16.31
CA SER A 625 -33.26 15.36 16.05
C SER A 625 -33.29 15.72 14.57
N LYS A 626 -33.19 14.72 13.68
CA LYS A 626 -33.36 14.88 12.24
C LYS A 626 -34.78 15.37 11.91
N LYS A 627 -35.81 14.67 12.38
CA LYS A 627 -37.21 15.04 12.12
C LYS A 627 -37.54 16.44 12.65
N TYR A 628 -36.96 16.83 13.79
CA TYR A 628 -37.07 18.17 14.33
C TYR A 628 -36.33 19.21 13.49
N HIS A 629 -35.13 18.89 12.97
CA HIS A 629 -34.39 19.79 12.09
C HIS A 629 -35.09 19.98 10.75
N ASP A 630 -35.58 18.90 10.12
CA ASP A 630 -36.37 18.94 8.90
C ASP A 630 -37.63 19.80 9.09
N LEU A 631 -38.36 19.60 10.19
CA LEU A 631 -39.53 20.42 10.57
C LEU A 631 -39.18 21.90 10.85
N SER A 632 -37.99 22.17 11.40
CA SER A 632 -37.52 23.54 11.66
C SER A 632 -37.11 24.28 10.39
N GLN A 633 -36.54 23.56 9.41
CA GLN A 633 -36.19 24.11 8.09
C GLN A 633 -37.42 24.33 7.22
N ASP A 634 -38.43 23.46 7.31
CA ASP A 634 -39.72 23.67 6.64
C ASP A 634 -40.46 24.86 7.27
N ARG A 635 -40.44 25.02 8.61
CA ARG A 635 -40.98 26.23 9.26
C ARG A 635 -40.29 27.53 8.85
N ALA A 636 -38.98 27.50 8.58
CA ALA A 636 -38.23 28.67 8.12
C ALA A 636 -38.49 29.02 6.63
N LYS A 637 -39.09 28.11 5.84
CA LYS A 637 -39.50 28.37 4.45
C LYS A 637 -40.94 28.86 4.31
N PHE A 638 -41.76 28.73 5.36
CA PHE A 638 -43.16 29.18 5.41
C PHE A 638 -43.39 30.32 6.41
N GLY A 639 -42.32 30.95 6.92
CA GLY A 639 -42.35 32.07 7.86
C GLY A 639 -41.91 33.38 7.24
#